data_AF-A0A3C0APL5-F1
#
_entry.id   AF-A0A3C0APL5-F1
#
_cell.length_a   1.000
_cell.length_b   1.000
_cell.length_c   1.000
_cell.angle_alpha   90.00
_cell.angle_beta   90.00
_cell.angle_gamma   90.00
#
_symmetry.space_group_name_H-M   'P 1'
#
loop_
_entity.id
_entity.type
_entity.pdbx_description
1 polymer ?
#
loop_
_entity_poly.entity_id
_entity_poly.type
_entity_poly.pdbx_seq_one_letter_code
_entity_poly.pdbx_strand_id
1 'polypeptide(L)'
;PIDGTNSGSLLSGAVIFSNVENLTGNDAADTFVMLDDGQIDGTIAGGSGADSIDFSAVTAAVTVNLNDGSATGINLVTGIDKYIGDNSLDKLTGITAGTTYQIDGVNQGNVAGIAFEAFNQLVGAGGVDTFQFSGAGQITGSIDGLAGNDILDYSASSFALNLILSDTGSTDGFSGSESATLTSFDNIDSITGSSNADSLTGIDATAAWSIDGSNQYTSTNKLSFSDFENLSGGTQVDTFTITGTQAHNLAGNSGNDIFAFADAATLVGTIDGQAGSDRLDYSLYTSSLDVALTILGTFDGHQGTEASISGGFDNINQIIAGSGTADQLTGRNAAATWSVGFSSNYGSSNSLNFSSFEELQGGSEADLFNITGSQTVNIQAGDGNDTLQFSNNGATLNGTFDGQDGADHLNLTSYTVDLDLTLDALGSTDGFDGTETNKSLTIANINQITGGSGTNSLTGINSDANWSLTGTNSYQSTHTLVFSSFTNLTGGSAADTFDVTPDAEAFTIAGGAPSSNPLGDQLNIDTSTAGTAVVSSNGDGSGSVTGSFPTVTYSEIENFAISGEVDIQLDGSANDDQIAILVSGSNIEYYSGGILIGTSSLTTTNIINFDGGDGDDSLTVDTALAAEDIVVNYNGQGQNSSSPGDVLNLVGTSTSVEYFFANSSSGSIQIAGSMSDFIIYSGLEPITSTVNTTNVTLNYSGVAETITITDAGGGQTTVDSTAGEIITFANPTGTLTINTGAGDDVIDLNSLAASFTAHLTINGEGDADTLNLSNSVSLNTGKSLEFNVEEITVANGITLTASSIAFNAISVELDGDLVSANVSGDAATVNVLGSAGGADLQDAVDIAGTGGIINIAAGSYLTNGTLEVDESVSLLGAGKDVVEIRKAGAPTGTFDEAIDITADNVTISGAQLGWEIHTSATDYRGYVVYTAADFTTLNNLLFGDNYRSAVVFEGADNLEVSDSIFEGTYGRAAIRDGNSGSGENFLITRNEFREDHFRWGPISIGPQGTFGDPFNNAFSGVISYNYFGNGLIAG
;
A
#
# COMPACT_ATOMS: atom_id res chain seq x y z
N PRO A 1 18.37 -117.22 -3.21
CA PRO A 1 19.34 -116.10 -3.19
C PRO A 1 20.55 -116.45 -4.04
N ILE A 2 21.11 -115.45 -4.72
CA ILE A 2 22.33 -115.50 -5.53
C ILE A 2 23.42 -114.86 -4.67
N ASP A 3 24.40 -115.65 -4.25
CA ASP A 3 25.37 -115.32 -3.19
C ASP A 3 26.84 -115.36 -3.64
N GLY A 4 27.07 -115.56 -4.93
CA GLY A 4 28.39 -115.56 -5.57
C GLY A 4 28.26 -115.62 -7.09
N THR A 5 29.38 -115.65 -7.82
CA THR A 5 29.38 -115.76 -9.29
C THR A 5 28.80 -117.10 -9.76
N ASN A 6 27.70 -117.04 -10.50
CA ASN A 6 26.95 -118.16 -11.05
C ASN A 6 26.59 -119.20 -9.97
N SER A 7 26.39 -118.76 -8.72
CA SER A 7 26.09 -119.62 -7.56
C SER A 7 24.98 -119.06 -6.68
N GLY A 8 24.30 -119.96 -5.98
CA GLY A 8 23.23 -119.58 -5.07
C GLY A 8 22.42 -120.77 -4.59
N SER A 9 21.25 -120.48 -4.03
CA SER A 9 20.30 -121.48 -3.58
C SER A 9 18.84 -121.14 -3.90
N LEU A 10 18.02 -122.18 -4.03
CA LEU A 10 16.57 -122.13 -4.25
C LEU A 10 15.84 -123.09 -3.30
N LEU A 11 14.51 -122.95 -3.17
CA LEU A 11 13.68 -123.69 -2.22
C LEU A 11 14.18 -123.57 -0.76
N SER A 12 14.43 -122.34 -0.31
CA SER A 12 14.91 -122.04 1.06
C SER A 12 16.20 -122.79 1.44
N GLY A 13 17.14 -122.93 0.50
CA GLY A 13 18.42 -123.58 0.72
C GLY A 13 18.42 -125.09 0.48
N ALA A 14 17.29 -125.69 0.10
CA ALA A 14 17.19 -127.13 -0.18
C ALA A 14 17.95 -127.55 -1.45
N VAL A 15 18.12 -126.62 -2.40
CA VAL A 15 18.88 -126.84 -3.62
C VAL A 15 19.92 -125.72 -3.75
N ILE A 16 21.18 -126.11 -3.90
CA ILE A 16 22.32 -125.21 -4.12
C ILE A 16 22.83 -125.44 -5.54
N PHE A 17 23.14 -124.36 -6.26
CA PHE A 17 23.72 -124.41 -7.59
C PHE A 17 25.07 -123.67 -7.62
N SER A 18 25.93 -124.05 -8.57
CA SER A 18 27.21 -123.40 -8.83
C SER A 18 27.59 -123.56 -10.30
N ASN A 19 28.28 -122.56 -10.86
CA ASN A 19 28.56 -122.44 -12.31
C ASN A 19 27.28 -122.60 -13.16
N VAL A 20 26.21 -121.93 -12.76
CA VAL A 20 24.96 -121.83 -13.54
C VAL A 20 24.80 -120.40 -14.01
N GLU A 21 25.03 -120.18 -15.31
CA GLU A 21 25.01 -118.86 -15.92
C GLU A 21 23.60 -118.40 -16.29
N ASN A 22 22.61 -119.30 -16.34
CA ASN A 22 21.24 -118.96 -16.73
C ASN A 22 20.23 -119.50 -15.72
N LEU A 23 19.34 -118.62 -15.25
CA LEU A 23 18.24 -118.95 -14.37
C LEU A 23 16.92 -118.66 -15.08
N THR A 24 15.97 -119.58 -14.98
CA THR A 24 14.62 -119.40 -15.54
C THR A 24 13.62 -119.77 -14.47
N GLY A 25 12.70 -118.86 -14.17
CA GLY A 25 11.57 -119.10 -13.30
C GLY A 25 10.56 -120.07 -13.92
N ASN A 26 9.58 -120.44 -13.12
CA ASN A 26 8.51 -121.35 -13.51
C ASN A 26 7.27 -120.56 -13.97
N ASP A 27 6.07 -121.14 -13.85
CA ASP A 27 4.81 -120.49 -14.25
C ASP A 27 4.14 -119.72 -13.08
N ALA A 28 4.74 -119.74 -11.90
CA ALA A 28 4.30 -119.00 -10.72
C ALA A 28 5.23 -117.79 -10.48
N ALA A 29 4.83 -116.88 -9.59
CA ALA A 29 5.65 -115.74 -9.19
C ALA A 29 7.00 -116.19 -8.59
N ASP A 30 8.08 -115.75 -9.20
CA ASP A 30 9.45 -116.02 -8.76
C ASP A 30 10.14 -114.75 -8.22
N THR A 31 10.99 -114.93 -7.20
CA THR A 31 11.83 -113.85 -6.63
C THR A 31 13.29 -114.24 -6.67
N PHE A 32 14.08 -113.51 -7.45
CA PHE A 32 15.53 -113.63 -7.55
C PHE A 32 16.20 -112.65 -6.59
N VAL A 33 16.54 -113.12 -5.38
CA VAL A 33 17.20 -112.31 -4.35
C VAL A 33 18.71 -112.25 -4.61
N MET A 34 19.26 -111.05 -4.78
CA MET A 34 20.69 -110.77 -4.99
C MET A 34 21.36 -110.36 -3.66
N LEU A 35 22.58 -110.83 -3.41
CA LEU A 35 23.44 -110.40 -2.30
C LEU A 35 24.67 -109.65 -2.85
N ASP A 36 25.46 -108.99 -1.99
CA ASP A 36 26.61 -108.14 -2.39
C ASP A 36 27.58 -108.78 -3.41
N ASP A 37 27.87 -110.08 -3.30
CA ASP A 37 28.78 -110.82 -4.19
C ASP A 37 28.05 -111.59 -5.31
N GLY A 38 26.72 -111.46 -5.40
CA GLY A 38 25.89 -112.19 -6.34
C GLY A 38 26.11 -111.75 -7.78
N GLN A 39 26.44 -112.69 -8.67
CA GLN A 39 26.60 -112.40 -10.09
C GLN A 39 26.05 -113.54 -10.98
N ILE A 40 25.36 -113.21 -12.06
CA ILE A 40 24.91 -114.12 -13.11
C ILE A 40 25.42 -113.61 -14.46
N ASP A 41 26.35 -114.35 -15.07
CA ASP A 41 27.01 -113.95 -16.33
C ASP A 41 26.10 -114.10 -17.56
N GLY A 42 25.06 -114.93 -17.47
CA GLY A 42 24.07 -115.15 -18.53
C GLY A 42 22.74 -114.46 -18.23
N THR A 43 21.65 -115.18 -18.42
CA THR A 43 20.29 -114.61 -18.38
C THR A 43 19.53 -115.02 -17.13
N ILE A 44 18.87 -114.04 -16.48
CA ILE A 44 17.74 -114.30 -15.58
C ILE A 44 16.45 -114.09 -16.39
N ALA A 45 15.63 -115.13 -16.49
CA ALA A 45 14.32 -115.07 -17.13
C ALA A 45 13.22 -115.37 -16.09
N GLY A 46 12.27 -114.45 -15.89
CA GLY A 46 11.17 -114.65 -14.93
C GLY A 46 10.26 -115.80 -15.32
N GLY A 47 9.90 -115.91 -16.60
CA GLY A 47 9.00 -116.95 -17.08
C GLY A 47 7.58 -116.40 -17.24
N SER A 48 6.58 -117.16 -16.80
CA SER A 48 5.20 -116.65 -16.67
C SER A 48 4.92 -116.46 -15.19
N GLY A 49 4.24 -115.40 -14.79
CA GLY A 49 4.06 -115.13 -13.37
C GLY A 49 4.09 -113.64 -13.10
N ALA A 50 4.27 -113.28 -11.84
CA ALA A 50 4.61 -111.93 -11.43
C ALA A 50 6.00 -111.99 -10.82
N ASP A 51 7.02 -111.71 -11.63
CA ASP A 51 8.40 -112.07 -11.31
C ASP A 51 9.21 -110.85 -10.85
N SER A 52 10.11 -111.07 -9.88
CA SER A 52 10.81 -109.99 -9.19
C SER A 52 12.31 -110.25 -9.06
N ILE A 53 13.11 -109.19 -9.18
CA ILE A 53 14.50 -109.18 -8.73
C ILE A 53 14.61 -108.29 -7.51
N ASP A 54 15.16 -108.87 -6.43
CA ASP A 54 15.27 -108.22 -5.14
C ASP A 54 16.75 -107.96 -4.80
N PHE A 55 17.13 -106.69 -4.88
CA PHE A 55 18.44 -106.17 -4.51
C PHE A 55 18.47 -105.56 -3.11
N SER A 56 17.43 -105.69 -2.28
CA SER A 56 17.36 -105.01 -0.99
C SER A 56 18.47 -105.38 0.01
N ALA A 57 19.24 -106.43 -0.29
CA ALA A 57 20.39 -106.89 0.49
C ALA A 57 21.75 -106.49 -0.12
N VAL A 58 21.76 -105.84 -1.28
CA VAL A 58 22.95 -105.29 -1.93
C VAL A 58 23.19 -103.88 -1.39
N THR A 59 24.35 -103.64 -0.81
CA THR A 59 24.70 -102.38 -0.12
C THR A 59 25.47 -101.40 -1.01
N ALA A 60 25.93 -101.86 -2.19
CA ALA A 60 26.52 -101.03 -3.21
C ALA A 60 25.43 -100.53 -4.18
N ALA A 61 25.68 -99.39 -4.83
CA ALA A 61 24.73 -98.81 -5.80
C ALA A 61 24.36 -99.81 -6.90
N VAL A 62 23.06 -100.03 -7.07
CA VAL A 62 22.48 -100.87 -8.12
C VAL A 62 22.12 -99.99 -9.31
N THR A 63 22.42 -100.46 -10.52
CA THR A 63 21.90 -99.88 -11.75
C THR A 63 21.10 -100.95 -12.48
N VAL A 64 19.85 -100.66 -12.77
CA VAL A 64 19.00 -101.46 -13.66
C VAL A 64 18.81 -100.67 -14.94
N ASN A 65 19.20 -101.25 -16.07
CA ASN A 65 19.00 -100.65 -17.39
C ASN A 65 17.93 -101.44 -18.14
N LEU A 66 16.74 -100.86 -18.23
CA LEU A 66 15.61 -101.52 -18.88
C LEU A 66 15.77 -101.61 -20.40
N ASN A 67 16.55 -100.71 -21.02
CA ASN A 67 16.71 -100.65 -22.48
C ASN A 67 17.54 -101.82 -23.04
N ASP A 68 18.61 -102.23 -22.34
CA ASP A 68 19.39 -103.41 -22.74
C ASP A 68 19.13 -104.64 -21.87
N GLY A 69 18.30 -104.51 -20.83
CA GLY A 69 17.94 -105.57 -19.90
C GLY A 69 19.08 -105.94 -18.94
N SER A 70 20.14 -105.15 -18.81
CA SER A 70 21.21 -105.41 -17.84
C SER A 70 20.86 -104.89 -16.44
N ALA A 71 21.45 -105.50 -15.41
CA ALA A 71 21.38 -105.01 -14.04
C ALA A 71 22.71 -105.24 -13.30
N THR A 72 22.97 -104.55 -12.19
CA THR A 72 24.19 -104.80 -11.40
C THR A 72 24.31 -106.28 -11.05
N GLY A 73 25.44 -106.89 -11.43
CA GLY A 73 25.69 -108.33 -11.25
C GLY A 73 24.92 -109.25 -12.20
N ILE A 74 24.14 -108.75 -13.17
CA ILE A 74 23.38 -109.59 -14.11
C ILE A 74 23.55 -109.07 -15.54
N ASN A 75 24.03 -109.95 -16.43
CA ASN A 75 24.28 -109.57 -17.82
C ASN A 75 22.99 -109.29 -18.61
N LEU A 76 21.96 -110.14 -18.48
CA LEU A 76 20.68 -109.96 -19.17
C LEU A 76 19.50 -110.44 -18.31
N VAL A 77 18.44 -109.65 -18.29
CA VAL A 77 17.18 -109.92 -17.59
C VAL A 77 16.04 -109.89 -18.60
N THR A 78 15.12 -110.86 -18.52
CA THR A 78 13.92 -110.92 -19.35
C THR A 78 12.70 -111.37 -18.55
N GLY A 79 11.52 -110.84 -18.88
CA GLY A 79 10.25 -111.25 -18.24
C GLY A 79 10.21 -111.00 -16.73
N ILE A 80 10.75 -109.88 -16.25
CA ILE A 80 10.66 -109.44 -14.85
C ILE A 80 9.65 -108.30 -14.75
N ASP A 81 8.72 -108.40 -13.80
CA ASP A 81 7.66 -107.43 -13.57
C ASP A 81 7.99 -106.44 -12.44
N LYS A 82 8.97 -106.75 -11.58
CA LYS A 82 9.31 -105.90 -10.43
C LYS A 82 10.80 -105.89 -10.07
N TYR A 83 11.36 -104.71 -9.82
CA TYR A 83 12.69 -104.54 -9.22
C TYR A 83 12.57 -103.91 -7.83
N ILE A 84 13.34 -104.42 -6.87
CA ILE A 84 13.39 -103.89 -5.49
C ILE A 84 14.84 -103.51 -5.18
N GLY A 85 15.09 -102.27 -4.82
CA GLY A 85 16.38 -101.75 -4.38
C GLY A 85 16.53 -101.71 -2.86
N ASP A 86 17.53 -100.98 -2.38
CA ASP A 86 17.83 -100.81 -0.95
C ASP A 86 17.51 -99.40 -0.41
N ASN A 87 16.95 -98.52 -1.25
CA ASN A 87 16.58 -97.13 -0.94
C ASN A 87 17.80 -96.20 -0.76
N SER A 88 18.98 -96.65 -1.19
CA SER A 88 20.22 -95.88 -1.27
C SER A 88 20.46 -95.42 -2.71
N LEU A 89 21.70 -95.42 -3.24
CA LEU A 89 22.10 -94.87 -4.54
C LEU A 89 21.63 -95.69 -5.77
N ASP A 90 20.47 -96.33 -5.69
CA ASP A 90 19.95 -97.23 -6.71
C ASP A 90 19.29 -96.48 -7.87
N LYS A 91 19.73 -96.83 -9.08
CA LYS A 91 19.40 -96.17 -10.35
C LYS A 91 18.62 -97.06 -11.29
N LEU A 92 17.50 -96.55 -11.81
CA LEU A 92 16.70 -97.17 -12.86
C LEU A 92 16.79 -96.35 -14.15
N THR A 93 17.29 -96.95 -15.23
CA THR A 93 17.37 -96.34 -16.57
C THR A 93 16.28 -96.88 -17.49
N GLY A 94 15.65 -96.01 -18.29
CA GLY A 94 14.48 -96.30 -19.12
C GLY A 94 14.67 -97.34 -20.23
N ILE A 95 13.56 -97.77 -20.82
CA ILE A 95 13.48 -98.89 -21.78
C ILE A 95 13.49 -98.47 -23.25
N THR A 96 12.90 -97.31 -23.59
CA THR A 96 12.73 -96.83 -24.96
C THR A 96 12.66 -95.31 -24.99
N ALA A 97 12.83 -94.74 -26.18
CA ALA A 97 12.67 -93.30 -26.37
C ALA A 97 11.26 -92.81 -26.03
N GLY A 98 11.14 -91.97 -25.00
CA GLY A 98 9.92 -91.34 -24.52
C GLY A 98 8.97 -92.26 -23.74
N THR A 99 9.21 -92.39 -22.45
CA THR A 99 8.55 -93.30 -21.51
C THR A 99 7.94 -92.54 -20.32
N THR A 100 6.79 -93.00 -19.83
CA THR A 100 6.18 -92.46 -18.60
C THR A 100 6.59 -93.29 -17.37
N TYR A 101 7.12 -92.62 -16.35
CA TYR A 101 7.40 -93.13 -15.02
C TYR A 101 6.29 -92.64 -14.09
N GLN A 102 5.43 -93.54 -13.64
CA GLN A 102 4.43 -93.24 -12.61
C GLN A 102 5.09 -93.42 -11.24
N ILE A 103 5.06 -92.38 -10.42
CA ILE A 103 5.65 -92.33 -9.07
C ILE A 103 4.50 -92.14 -8.08
N ASP A 104 4.11 -93.22 -7.39
CA ASP A 104 2.93 -93.27 -6.52
C ASP A 104 3.27 -93.53 -5.04
N GLY A 105 4.55 -93.74 -4.72
CA GLY A 105 5.10 -93.86 -3.38
C GLY A 105 6.51 -93.29 -3.27
N VAL A 106 7.13 -93.40 -2.09
CA VAL A 106 8.52 -92.96 -1.89
C VAL A 106 9.46 -93.95 -2.56
N ASN A 107 10.22 -93.47 -3.56
CA ASN A 107 11.16 -94.26 -4.36
C ASN A 107 10.48 -95.49 -5.01
N GLN A 108 9.20 -95.37 -5.34
CA GLN A 108 8.35 -96.46 -5.81
C GLN A 108 7.48 -95.98 -6.98
N GLY A 109 7.22 -96.91 -7.90
CA GLY A 109 6.35 -96.64 -9.02
C GLY A 109 6.28 -97.73 -10.08
N ASN A 110 5.84 -97.34 -11.27
CA ASN A 110 5.78 -98.20 -12.46
C ASN A 110 6.33 -97.48 -13.69
N VAL A 111 7.10 -98.19 -14.51
CA VAL A 111 7.58 -97.73 -15.81
C VAL A 111 7.37 -98.83 -16.85
N ALA A 112 6.64 -98.52 -17.93
CA ALA A 112 6.35 -99.46 -19.02
C ALA A 112 5.80 -100.84 -18.57
N GLY A 113 5.03 -100.89 -17.48
CA GLY A 113 4.48 -102.13 -16.91
C GLY A 113 5.37 -102.82 -15.88
N ILE A 114 6.62 -102.35 -15.69
CA ILE A 114 7.56 -102.86 -14.70
C ILE A 114 7.48 -102.00 -13.43
N ALA A 115 7.18 -102.63 -12.30
CA ALA A 115 7.18 -101.97 -11.00
C ALA A 115 8.60 -101.79 -10.47
N PHE A 116 8.86 -100.68 -9.77
CA PHE A 116 10.10 -100.46 -9.03
C PHE A 116 9.79 -100.03 -7.60
N GLU A 117 10.63 -100.46 -6.66
CA GLU A 117 10.58 -100.06 -5.25
C GLU A 117 11.99 -99.77 -4.75
N ALA A 118 12.13 -98.76 -3.89
CA ALA A 118 13.38 -98.37 -3.26
C ALA A 118 14.50 -97.96 -4.27
N PHE A 119 14.12 -97.42 -5.43
CA PHE A 119 15.03 -96.75 -6.39
C PHE A 119 14.89 -95.24 -6.26
N ASN A 120 15.96 -94.56 -5.87
CA ASN A 120 15.93 -93.11 -5.65
C ASN A 120 16.52 -92.29 -6.80
N GLN A 121 17.04 -92.94 -7.84
CA GLN A 121 17.52 -92.29 -9.05
C GLN A 121 16.79 -92.83 -10.28
N LEU A 122 16.11 -91.97 -11.02
CA LEU A 122 15.47 -92.33 -12.29
C LEU A 122 16.18 -91.61 -13.42
N VAL A 123 16.46 -92.33 -14.50
CA VAL A 123 17.03 -91.76 -15.72
C VAL A 123 16.17 -92.20 -16.90
N GLY A 124 15.79 -91.22 -17.72
CA GLY A 124 15.04 -91.40 -18.95
C GLY A 124 15.84 -92.12 -20.05
N ALA A 125 15.47 -91.85 -21.28
CA ALA A 125 16.15 -92.21 -22.51
C ALA A 125 16.19 -90.97 -23.42
N GLY A 126 16.61 -91.08 -24.68
CA GLY A 126 16.39 -89.96 -25.62
C GLY A 126 14.91 -89.90 -26.02
N GLY A 127 14.29 -88.75 -26.24
CA GLY A 127 12.85 -88.63 -26.56
C GLY A 127 12.09 -87.91 -25.45
N VAL A 128 10.75 -87.94 -25.43
CA VAL A 128 9.96 -87.22 -24.40
C VAL A 128 9.60 -88.15 -23.26
N ASP A 129 10.37 -88.12 -22.19
CA ASP A 129 10.09 -88.84 -20.95
C ASP A 129 9.17 -88.03 -20.02
N THR A 130 8.30 -88.71 -19.28
CA THR A 130 7.38 -88.08 -18.34
C THR A 130 7.51 -88.72 -16.97
N PHE A 131 7.95 -87.95 -15.98
CA PHE A 131 8.01 -88.37 -14.59
C PHE A 131 6.78 -87.82 -13.86
N GLN A 132 5.77 -88.69 -13.70
CA GLN A 132 4.47 -88.33 -13.17
C GLN A 132 4.37 -88.70 -11.69
N PHE A 133 4.32 -87.67 -10.83
CA PHE A 133 4.11 -87.80 -9.40
C PHE A 133 2.61 -87.83 -9.07
N SER A 134 2.20 -88.78 -8.24
CA SER A 134 0.81 -88.92 -7.81
C SER A 134 0.70 -89.20 -6.32
N GLY A 135 -0.35 -88.66 -5.68
CA GLY A 135 -0.61 -88.87 -4.26
C GLY A 135 0.59 -88.44 -3.39
N ALA A 136 1.21 -89.40 -2.71
CA ALA A 136 2.37 -89.19 -1.84
C ALA A 136 3.71 -89.59 -2.50
N GLY A 137 3.75 -89.70 -3.84
CA GLY A 137 4.95 -90.04 -4.60
C GLY A 137 6.12 -89.09 -4.36
N GLN A 138 7.32 -89.64 -4.21
CA GLN A 138 8.57 -88.89 -4.00
C GLN A 138 9.75 -89.67 -4.59
N ILE A 139 10.77 -88.97 -5.07
CA ILE A 139 12.07 -89.53 -5.43
C ILE A 139 13.14 -88.81 -4.59
N THR A 140 13.70 -89.49 -3.59
CA THR A 140 14.60 -88.85 -2.62
C THR A 140 16.00 -88.60 -3.18
N GLY A 141 16.30 -89.01 -4.42
CA GLY A 141 17.54 -88.75 -5.13
C GLY A 141 17.31 -87.88 -6.36
N SER A 142 17.70 -88.35 -7.54
CA SER A 142 17.72 -87.54 -8.76
C SER A 142 16.84 -88.07 -9.89
N ILE A 143 16.35 -87.15 -10.72
CA ILE A 143 15.75 -87.45 -12.03
C ILE A 143 16.64 -86.84 -13.12
N ASP A 144 16.88 -87.56 -14.21
CA ASP A 144 17.58 -87.03 -15.39
C ASP A 144 16.80 -87.43 -16.65
N GLY A 145 16.27 -86.45 -17.38
CA GLY A 145 15.54 -86.65 -18.63
C GLY A 145 16.42 -87.04 -19.82
N LEU A 146 17.72 -86.74 -19.73
CA LEU A 146 18.70 -86.83 -20.82
C LEU A 146 18.45 -85.87 -21.99
N ALA A 147 17.86 -86.31 -23.10
CA ALA A 147 17.77 -85.50 -24.31
C ALA A 147 16.38 -85.63 -24.91
N GLY A 148 15.70 -84.52 -25.15
CA GLY A 148 14.30 -84.57 -25.50
C GLY A 148 13.55 -83.32 -25.07
N ASN A 149 12.24 -83.46 -24.87
CA ASN A 149 11.44 -82.42 -24.22
C ASN A 149 10.81 -83.05 -22.98
N ASP A 150 11.59 -83.21 -21.92
CA ASP A 150 11.22 -84.06 -20.79
C ASP A 150 10.32 -83.33 -19.79
N ILE A 151 9.45 -84.10 -19.12
CA ILE A 151 8.34 -83.58 -18.35
C ILE A 151 8.40 -84.04 -16.89
N LEU A 152 8.40 -83.10 -15.95
CA LEU A 152 7.96 -83.37 -14.57
C LEU A 152 6.47 -83.02 -14.43
N ASP A 153 5.65 -84.00 -14.11
CA ASP A 153 4.20 -83.85 -13.98
C ASP A 153 3.76 -84.09 -12.53
N TYR A 154 3.41 -83.00 -11.82
CA TYR A 154 2.88 -83.04 -10.46
C TYR A 154 1.37 -82.82 -10.39
N SER A 155 0.64 -82.86 -11.52
CA SER A 155 -0.80 -82.54 -11.57
C SER A 155 -1.66 -83.42 -10.65
N ALA A 156 -1.20 -84.62 -10.31
CA ALA A 156 -1.86 -85.55 -9.40
C ALA A 156 -1.19 -85.64 -8.00
N SER A 157 -0.20 -84.80 -7.71
CA SER A 157 0.52 -84.74 -6.43
C SER A 157 -0.34 -84.12 -5.32
N SER A 158 -0.12 -84.55 -4.08
CA SER A 158 -0.74 -83.95 -2.89
C SER A 158 0.16 -82.94 -2.16
N PHE A 159 1.38 -82.72 -2.66
CA PHE A 159 2.33 -81.75 -2.11
C PHE A 159 2.13 -80.37 -2.74
N ALA A 160 2.43 -79.32 -1.97
CA ALA A 160 2.75 -78.00 -2.51
C ALA A 160 4.24 -77.98 -2.85
N LEU A 161 4.60 -77.36 -3.96
CA LEU A 161 5.92 -77.41 -4.54
C LEU A 161 6.66 -76.08 -4.33
N ASN A 162 7.94 -76.17 -4.01
CA ASN A 162 8.86 -75.03 -4.07
C ASN A 162 10.04 -75.40 -4.97
N LEU A 163 9.87 -75.16 -6.26
CA LEU A 163 10.82 -75.59 -7.29
C LEU A 163 11.80 -74.46 -7.61
N ILE A 164 13.09 -74.79 -7.57
CA ILE A 164 14.18 -73.85 -7.82
C ILE A 164 15.04 -74.39 -8.95
N LEU A 165 15.13 -73.62 -10.05
CA LEU A 165 16.07 -73.92 -11.14
C LEU A 165 17.48 -73.49 -10.72
N SER A 166 18.47 -74.36 -10.92
CA SER A 166 19.86 -74.09 -10.53
C SER A 166 20.75 -73.72 -11.71
N ASP A 167 20.54 -74.33 -12.88
CA ASP A 167 21.35 -74.13 -14.07
C ASP A 167 20.58 -74.64 -15.31
N THR A 168 21.10 -74.41 -16.51
CA THR A 168 20.67 -75.19 -17.68
C THR A 168 20.97 -76.66 -17.47
N GLY A 169 20.17 -77.57 -18.05
CA GLY A 169 20.48 -78.98 -17.95
C GLY A 169 21.79 -79.34 -18.68
N SER A 170 22.37 -80.47 -18.29
CA SER A 170 23.67 -80.93 -18.83
C SER A 170 23.67 -81.21 -20.35
N THR A 171 22.50 -81.42 -20.95
CA THR A 171 22.26 -81.71 -22.36
C THR A 171 21.25 -80.74 -22.99
N ASP A 172 20.06 -80.59 -22.39
CA ASP A 172 18.98 -79.66 -22.76
C ASP A 172 18.16 -79.27 -21.52
N GLY A 173 16.98 -78.67 -21.67
CA GLY A 173 16.12 -78.27 -20.55
C GLY A 173 16.81 -77.51 -19.41
N PHE A 174 16.39 -77.78 -18.19
CA PHE A 174 16.92 -77.19 -16.96
C PHE A 174 17.27 -78.24 -15.92
N SER A 175 18.23 -77.88 -15.05
CA SER A 175 18.50 -78.56 -13.80
C SER A 175 17.94 -77.76 -12.63
N GLY A 176 17.58 -78.45 -11.55
CA GLY A 176 17.01 -77.81 -10.38
C GLY A 176 16.72 -78.77 -9.24
N SER A 177 15.91 -78.31 -8.29
CA SER A 177 15.53 -79.08 -7.12
C SER A 177 14.11 -78.72 -6.63
N GLU A 178 13.48 -79.66 -5.94
CA GLU A 178 12.22 -79.46 -5.22
C GLU A 178 12.32 -80.15 -3.85
N SER A 179 12.36 -79.36 -2.77
CA SER A 179 12.78 -79.87 -1.46
C SER A 179 11.84 -80.90 -0.82
N ALA A 180 10.58 -81.04 -1.25
CA ALA A 180 9.60 -81.92 -0.62
C ALA A 180 9.52 -83.32 -1.24
N THR A 181 9.80 -83.44 -2.54
CA THR A 181 9.52 -84.63 -3.36
C THR A 181 10.67 -85.05 -4.26
N LEU A 182 11.63 -84.15 -4.57
CA LEU A 182 12.72 -84.44 -5.51
C LEU A 182 14.01 -83.67 -5.20
N THR A 183 15.04 -84.36 -4.68
CA THR A 183 16.31 -83.72 -4.28
C THR A 183 16.97 -82.97 -5.43
N SER A 184 16.99 -83.52 -6.64
CA SER A 184 17.47 -82.80 -7.82
C SER A 184 16.89 -83.36 -9.12
N PHE A 185 16.80 -82.52 -10.15
CA PHE A 185 16.56 -82.96 -11.52
C PHE A 185 17.55 -82.34 -12.50
N ASP A 186 17.71 -82.97 -13.66
CA ASP A 186 18.51 -82.49 -14.79
C ASP A 186 17.76 -82.76 -16.10
N ASN A 187 18.02 -81.92 -17.11
CA ASN A 187 17.46 -82.03 -18.46
C ASN A 187 15.92 -82.11 -18.49
N ILE A 188 15.23 -81.13 -17.88
CA ILE A 188 13.76 -81.03 -17.90
C ILE A 188 13.29 -79.79 -18.66
N ASP A 189 12.35 -79.95 -19.59
CA ASP A 189 11.83 -78.89 -20.47
C ASP A 189 10.40 -78.46 -20.18
N SER A 190 9.65 -79.29 -19.43
CA SER A 190 8.27 -78.99 -19.04
C SER A 190 7.99 -79.38 -17.60
N ILE A 191 7.32 -78.49 -16.86
CA ILE A 191 6.90 -78.79 -15.49
C ILE A 191 5.42 -78.42 -15.31
N THR A 192 4.62 -79.37 -14.83
CA THR A 192 3.23 -79.12 -14.42
C THR A 192 3.17 -79.16 -12.90
N GLY A 193 2.66 -78.11 -12.28
CA GLY A 193 2.43 -78.03 -10.84
C GLY A 193 1.28 -78.91 -10.37
N SER A 194 1.03 -78.85 -9.07
CA SER A 194 -0.05 -79.52 -8.35
C SER A 194 -1.31 -78.65 -8.28
N SER A 195 -2.35 -79.14 -7.61
CA SER A 195 -3.54 -78.32 -7.28
C SER A 195 -3.37 -77.45 -6.04
N ASN A 196 -2.20 -77.48 -5.39
CA ASN A 196 -1.87 -76.64 -4.23
C ASN A 196 -1.11 -75.40 -4.67
N ALA A 197 -0.86 -74.48 -3.73
CA ALA A 197 -0.08 -73.28 -4.03
C ALA A 197 1.39 -73.62 -4.28
N ASP A 198 1.83 -73.44 -5.51
CA ASP A 198 3.17 -73.82 -5.96
C ASP A 198 4.04 -72.60 -6.28
N SER A 199 5.36 -72.80 -6.21
CA SER A 199 6.36 -71.77 -6.47
C SER A 199 7.41 -72.25 -7.47
N LEU A 200 7.77 -71.38 -8.41
CA LEU A 200 8.84 -71.59 -9.39
C LEU A 200 9.83 -70.41 -9.35
N THR A 201 11.08 -70.69 -8.97
CA THR A 201 12.20 -69.73 -9.00
C THR A 201 13.11 -70.01 -10.19
N GLY A 202 13.38 -68.98 -11.00
CA GLY A 202 14.31 -69.04 -12.14
C GLY A 202 15.78 -69.19 -11.72
N ILE A 203 16.66 -69.42 -12.70
CA ILE A 203 18.11 -69.43 -12.46
C ILE A 203 18.63 -68.00 -12.22
N ASP A 204 19.82 -67.88 -11.62
CA ASP A 204 20.55 -66.61 -11.43
C ASP A 204 21.16 -66.07 -12.74
N ALA A 205 20.32 -65.84 -13.75
CA ALA A 205 20.68 -65.28 -15.05
C ALA A 205 19.54 -64.42 -15.59
N THR A 206 19.85 -63.49 -16.50
CA THR A 206 18.81 -62.71 -17.17
C THR A 206 17.83 -63.63 -17.90
N ALA A 207 16.55 -63.53 -17.56
CA ALA A 207 15.52 -64.34 -18.18
C ALA A 207 14.25 -63.55 -18.55
N ALA A 208 13.40 -64.19 -19.34
CA ALA A 208 12.11 -63.70 -19.75
C ALA A 208 11.02 -64.72 -19.39
N TRP A 209 9.98 -64.23 -18.73
CA TRP A 209 8.77 -64.96 -18.36
C TRP A 209 7.62 -64.48 -19.25
N SER A 210 7.12 -65.33 -20.13
CA SER A 210 5.88 -65.08 -20.87
C SER A 210 4.72 -65.65 -20.06
N ILE A 211 3.78 -64.81 -19.64
CA ILE A 211 2.63 -65.18 -18.82
C ILE A 211 1.36 -64.89 -19.62
N ASP A 212 0.96 -65.88 -20.42
CA ASP A 212 -0.13 -65.78 -21.41
C ASP A 212 -1.10 -66.97 -21.35
N GLY A 213 -0.96 -67.85 -20.35
CA GLY A 213 -1.70 -69.10 -20.19
C GLY A 213 -1.03 -70.32 -20.82
N SER A 214 -0.08 -70.13 -21.74
CA SER A 214 0.85 -71.20 -22.20
C SER A 214 2.18 -71.18 -21.47
N ASN A 215 2.46 -70.08 -20.75
CA ASN A 215 3.45 -69.88 -19.70
C ASN A 215 4.85 -70.48 -20.00
N GLN A 216 5.80 -69.59 -20.32
CA GLN A 216 7.16 -69.98 -20.71
C GLN A 216 8.21 -69.19 -19.94
N TYR A 217 9.18 -69.89 -19.37
CA TYR A 217 10.41 -69.32 -18.83
C TYR A 217 11.54 -69.49 -19.84
N THR A 218 12.24 -68.41 -20.18
CA THR A 218 13.33 -68.42 -21.18
C THR A 218 14.56 -67.71 -20.62
N SER A 219 15.66 -68.45 -20.47
CA SER A 219 16.98 -67.86 -20.24
C SER A 219 17.90 -68.25 -21.40
N THR A 220 18.90 -69.11 -21.16
CA THR A 220 19.64 -69.78 -22.24
C THR A 220 18.78 -70.85 -22.90
N ASN A 221 18.05 -71.63 -22.10
CA ASN A 221 17.10 -72.65 -22.53
C ASN A 221 15.65 -72.19 -22.31
N LYS A 222 14.68 -73.02 -22.70
CA LYS A 222 13.24 -72.74 -22.56
C LYS A 222 12.57 -73.81 -21.71
N LEU A 223 11.77 -73.37 -20.74
CA LEU A 223 10.96 -74.22 -19.88
C LEU A 223 9.48 -73.84 -20.09
N SER A 224 8.64 -74.83 -20.40
CA SER A 224 7.18 -74.65 -20.37
C SER A 224 6.68 -75.00 -18.97
N PHE A 225 5.80 -74.18 -18.40
CA PHE A 225 5.26 -74.45 -17.07
C PHE A 225 3.77 -74.18 -16.98
N SER A 226 3.08 -74.88 -16.08
CA SER A 226 1.65 -74.66 -15.81
C SER A 226 1.34 -74.99 -14.36
N ASP A 227 0.22 -74.47 -13.85
CA ASP A 227 -0.26 -74.70 -12.47
C ASP A 227 0.75 -74.24 -11.39
N PHE A 228 1.39 -73.09 -11.59
CA PHE A 228 2.21 -72.40 -10.58
C PHE A 228 1.61 -71.03 -10.25
N GLU A 229 1.29 -70.77 -8.99
CA GLU A 229 0.73 -69.49 -8.55
C GLU A 229 1.81 -68.44 -8.28
N ASN A 230 2.98 -68.85 -7.79
CA ASN A 230 4.06 -67.93 -7.39
C ASN A 230 5.24 -68.08 -8.33
N LEU A 231 5.64 -67.00 -8.99
CA LEU A 231 6.76 -66.97 -9.92
C LEU A 231 7.80 -66.00 -9.40
N SER A 232 9.06 -66.43 -9.37
CA SER A 232 10.15 -65.61 -8.86
C SER A 232 11.33 -65.62 -9.83
N GLY A 233 11.88 -64.44 -10.11
CA GLY A 233 13.12 -64.27 -10.84
C GLY A 233 14.34 -64.86 -10.12
N GLY A 234 15.51 -64.72 -10.73
CA GLY A 234 16.79 -64.96 -10.10
C GLY A 234 17.36 -63.68 -9.48
N THR A 235 18.69 -63.62 -9.36
CA THR A 235 19.40 -62.42 -8.88
C THR A 235 19.84 -61.44 -9.97
N GLN A 236 19.42 -61.68 -11.22
CA GLN A 236 19.77 -60.89 -12.39
C GLN A 236 18.48 -60.35 -13.03
N VAL A 237 18.60 -59.38 -13.96
CA VAL A 237 17.43 -58.75 -14.60
C VAL A 237 16.50 -59.78 -15.23
N ASP A 238 15.27 -59.84 -14.77
CA ASP A 238 14.18 -60.66 -15.29
C ASP A 238 13.07 -59.81 -15.89
N THR A 239 12.47 -60.30 -16.97
CA THR A 239 11.34 -59.62 -17.63
C THR A 239 10.10 -60.50 -17.61
N PHE A 240 9.09 -60.09 -16.86
CA PHE A 240 7.75 -60.69 -16.85
C PHE A 240 6.86 -59.98 -17.86
N THR A 241 6.39 -60.69 -18.89
CA THR A 241 5.44 -60.18 -19.87
C THR A 241 4.06 -60.75 -19.60
N ILE A 242 3.12 -59.91 -19.17
CA ILE A 242 1.76 -60.29 -18.77
C ILE A 242 0.80 -60.03 -19.93
N THR A 243 0.05 -61.06 -20.36
CA THR A 243 -0.97 -60.96 -21.41
C THR A 243 -2.31 -61.52 -20.95
N GLY A 244 -3.40 -60.79 -21.20
CA GLY A 244 -4.74 -61.17 -20.74
C GLY A 244 -4.87 -61.13 -19.22
N THR A 245 -5.87 -61.82 -18.68
CA THR A 245 -6.10 -61.88 -17.23
C THR A 245 -5.33 -63.05 -16.61
N GLN A 246 -4.41 -62.73 -15.71
CA GLN A 246 -3.52 -63.67 -15.04
C GLN A 246 -3.70 -63.60 -13.52
N ALA A 247 -3.36 -64.68 -12.80
CA ALA A 247 -3.60 -64.79 -11.35
C ALA A 247 -2.33 -65.10 -10.55
N HIS A 248 -1.15 -64.82 -11.11
CA HIS A 248 0.14 -65.12 -10.49
C HIS A 248 0.57 -64.04 -9.49
N ASN A 249 1.33 -64.44 -8.47
CA ASN A 249 2.16 -63.54 -7.67
C ASN A 249 3.56 -63.51 -8.29
N LEU A 250 4.07 -62.33 -8.60
CA LEU A 250 5.35 -62.15 -9.29
C LEU A 250 6.36 -61.49 -8.36
N ALA A 251 7.55 -62.07 -8.27
CA ALA A 251 8.66 -61.51 -7.51
C ALA A 251 9.91 -61.35 -8.39
N GLY A 252 10.53 -60.17 -8.37
CA GLY A 252 11.78 -59.88 -9.08
C GLY A 252 13.01 -60.52 -8.41
N ASN A 253 13.04 -60.49 -7.07
CA ASN A 253 14.16 -60.84 -6.19
C ASN A 253 15.29 -59.80 -6.20
N SER A 254 16.36 -60.01 -6.95
CA SER A 254 17.43 -59.01 -7.07
C SER A 254 17.65 -58.75 -8.54
N GLY A 255 17.95 -57.52 -8.92
CA GLY A 255 18.05 -57.19 -10.33
C GLY A 255 17.36 -55.87 -10.62
N ASN A 256 17.28 -55.47 -11.88
CA ASN A 256 16.43 -54.35 -12.27
C ASN A 256 15.33 -54.94 -13.14
N ASP A 257 14.33 -55.51 -12.49
CA ASP A 257 13.36 -56.38 -13.12
C ASP A 257 12.26 -55.57 -13.81
N ILE A 258 11.64 -56.18 -14.80
CA ILE A 258 10.65 -55.53 -15.67
C ILE A 258 9.36 -56.33 -15.62
N PHE A 259 8.27 -55.69 -15.20
CA PHE A 259 6.93 -56.23 -15.28
C PHE A 259 6.17 -55.47 -16.38
N ALA A 260 6.15 -56.07 -17.57
CA ALA A 260 5.58 -55.48 -18.78
C ALA A 260 4.16 -56.00 -19.04
N PHE A 261 3.20 -55.10 -19.17
CA PHE A 261 1.82 -55.46 -19.45
C PHE A 261 1.46 -55.21 -20.92
N ALA A 262 0.87 -56.20 -21.58
CA ALA A 262 0.22 -56.02 -22.88
C ALA A 262 -1.10 -55.26 -22.73
N ASP A 263 -1.57 -54.59 -23.79
CA ASP A 263 -2.83 -53.84 -23.77
C ASP A 263 -3.99 -54.66 -23.19
N ALA A 264 -4.71 -54.06 -22.24
CA ALA A 264 -5.82 -54.67 -21.48
C ALA A 264 -5.47 -55.94 -20.66
N ALA A 265 -4.20 -56.23 -20.40
CA ALA A 265 -3.82 -57.27 -19.44
C ALA A 265 -4.27 -56.90 -18.02
N THR A 266 -4.44 -57.90 -17.15
CA THR A 266 -4.74 -57.66 -15.72
C THR A 266 -4.09 -58.76 -14.90
N LEU A 267 -3.48 -58.42 -13.76
CA LEU A 267 -2.93 -59.35 -12.78
C LEU A 267 -3.79 -59.32 -11.51
N VAL A 268 -4.39 -60.45 -11.17
CA VAL A 268 -5.16 -60.58 -9.93
C VAL A 268 -4.25 -60.65 -8.70
N GLY A 269 -3.08 -61.28 -8.85
CA GLY A 269 -2.08 -61.41 -7.80
C GLY A 269 -1.26 -60.13 -7.57
N THR A 270 -0.13 -60.29 -6.89
CA THR A 270 0.75 -59.18 -6.48
C THR A 270 1.99 -59.08 -7.36
N ILE A 271 2.62 -57.89 -7.39
CA ILE A 271 3.98 -57.69 -7.89
C ILE A 271 4.87 -57.24 -6.73
N ASP A 272 6.05 -57.84 -6.59
CA ASP A 272 7.09 -57.39 -5.67
C ASP A 272 8.44 -57.35 -6.39
N GLY A 273 8.97 -56.15 -6.65
CA GLY A 273 10.30 -55.97 -7.26
C GLY A 273 11.44 -56.51 -6.38
N GLN A 274 11.24 -56.46 -5.06
CA GLN A 274 12.24 -56.67 -4.02
C GLN A 274 13.45 -55.72 -4.11
N ALA A 275 14.64 -56.19 -4.49
CA ALA A 275 15.87 -55.40 -4.42
C ALA A 275 16.36 -54.98 -5.79
N GLY A 276 16.53 -53.68 -5.99
CA GLY A 276 17.17 -53.11 -7.18
C GLY A 276 16.37 -51.96 -7.76
N SER A 277 16.35 -51.82 -9.09
CA SER A 277 15.58 -50.77 -9.75
C SER A 277 14.56 -51.36 -10.70
N ASP A 278 13.41 -51.69 -10.13
CA ASP A 278 12.35 -52.44 -10.79
C ASP A 278 11.34 -51.53 -11.48
N ARG A 279 10.80 -52.02 -12.60
CA ARG A 279 9.99 -51.24 -13.52
C ARG A 279 8.64 -51.91 -13.80
N LEU A 280 7.56 -51.18 -13.54
CA LEU A 280 6.26 -51.43 -14.17
C LEU A 280 6.24 -50.75 -15.55
N ASP A 281 6.03 -51.54 -16.60
CA ASP A 281 6.01 -51.07 -17.99
C ASP A 281 4.63 -51.27 -18.62
N TYR A 282 3.88 -50.17 -18.71
CA TYR A 282 2.58 -50.07 -19.38
C TYR A 282 2.67 -49.39 -20.75
N SER A 283 3.85 -49.31 -21.37
CA SER A 283 4.04 -48.59 -22.64
C SER A 283 3.14 -49.05 -23.81
N LEU A 284 2.52 -50.23 -23.70
CA LEU A 284 1.57 -50.77 -24.67
C LEU A 284 0.09 -50.49 -24.34
N TYR A 285 -0.22 -49.92 -23.18
CA TYR A 285 -1.60 -49.64 -22.77
C TYR A 285 -2.20 -48.49 -23.56
N THR A 286 -3.48 -48.63 -23.86
CA THR A 286 -4.27 -47.59 -24.55
C THR A 286 -5.36 -46.98 -23.66
N SER A 287 -5.71 -47.62 -22.55
CA SER A 287 -6.58 -47.06 -21.51
C SER A 287 -5.78 -46.28 -20.48
N SER A 288 -6.37 -45.20 -19.96
CA SER A 288 -5.78 -44.44 -18.85
C SER A 288 -5.59 -45.30 -17.60
N LEU A 289 -4.46 -45.08 -16.93
CA LEU A 289 -4.07 -45.65 -15.65
C LEU A 289 -4.32 -44.67 -14.53
N ASP A 290 -4.61 -45.20 -13.35
CA ASP A 290 -4.68 -44.46 -12.09
C ASP A 290 -3.77 -45.19 -11.09
N VAL A 291 -2.55 -44.67 -10.92
CA VAL A 291 -1.50 -45.23 -10.08
C VAL A 291 -1.41 -44.42 -8.81
N ALA A 292 -1.56 -45.07 -7.65
CA ALA A 292 -1.40 -44.41 -6.35
C ALA A 292 -0.28 -45.05 -5.53
N LEU A 293 0.69 -44.24 -5.10
CA LEU A 293 1.72 -44.64 -4.15
C LEU A 293 1.16 -44.53 -2.72
N THR A 294 1.29 -45.60 -1.94
CA THR A 294 0.68 -45.67 -0.60
C THR A 294 1.71 -45.47 0.49
N ILE A 295 2.72 -46.33 0.53
CA ILE A 295 3.82 -46.31 1.52
C ILE A 295 5.15 -46.67 0.82
N LEU A 296 6.25 -46.60 1.57
CA LEU A 296 7.54 -47.07 1.08
C LEU A 296 7.50 -48.59 0.84
N GLY A 297 8.23 -49.07 -0.15
CA GLY A 297 8.36 -50.50 -0.34
C GLY A 297 9.07 -51.19 0.83
N THR A 298 8.82 -52.49 0.99
CA THR A 298 9.37 -53.27 2.12
C THR A 298 10.90 -53.41 2.08
N PHE A 299 11.51 -53.27 0.92
CA PHE A 299 12.96 -53.33 0.66
C PHE A 299 13.48 -52.00 0.11
N ASP A 300 12.95 -51.54 -1.01
CA ASP A 300 13.25 -50.24 -1.64
C ASP A 300 12.02 -49.68 -2.37
N GLY A 301 12.17 -48.71 -3.28
CA GLY A 301 11.06 -48.24 -4.12
C GLY A 301 9.80 -47.82 -3.35
N HIS A 302 8.63 -48.12 -3.91
CA HIS A 302 7.32 -47.79 -3.33
C HIS A 302 6.33 -48.96 -3.42
N GLN A 303 5.43 -49.02 -2.44
CA GLN A 303 4.18 -49.77 -2.54
C GLN A 303 3.09 -48.91 -3.15
N GLY A 304 2.19 -49.53 -3.90
CA GLY A 304 1.07 -48.82 -4.49
C GLY A 304 0.00 -49.70 -5.09
N THR A 305 -0.99 -49.04 -5.66
CA THR A 305 -2.17 -49.66 -6.28
C THR A 305 -2.36 -49.14 -7.68
N GLU A 306 -2.80 -50.03 -8.56
CA GLU A 306 -3.30 -49.71 -9.89
C GLU A 306 -4.37 -50.78 -10.22
N ALA A 307 -5.43 -50.41 -10.96
CA ALA A 307 -6.61 -51.25 -11.15
C ALA A 307 -6.35 -52.57 -11.91
N SER A 308 -5.42 -52.58 -12.86
CA SER A 308 -4.98 -53.79 -13.55
C SER A 308 -4.16 -54.73 -12.65
N ILE A 309 -3.62 -54.27 -11.51
CA ILE A 309 -2.95 -55.10 -10.49
C ILE A 309 -3.79 -55.15 -9.21
N SER A 310 -4.78 -56.05 -9.14
CA SER A 310 -5.72 -56.02 -8.01
C SER A 310 -5.10 -56.38 -6.66
N GLY A 311 -3.96 -57.09 -6.66
CA GLY A 311 -3.19 -57.37 -5.45
C GLY A 311 -2.28 -56.21 -5.01
N GLY A 312 -2.11 -55.17 -5.83
CA GLY A 312 -1.14 -54.10 -5.63
C GLY A 312 0.30 -54.49 -6.00
N PHE A 313 1.20 -53.51 -5.88
CA PHE A 313 2.62 -53.67 -6.12
C PHE A 313 3.47 -53.21 -4.92
N ASP A 314 4.66 -53.78 -4.78
CA ASP A 314 5.68 -53.45 -3.78
C ASP A 314 7.06 -53.31 -4.45
N ASN A 315 7.92 -52.50 -3.84
CA ASN A 315 9.31 -52.30 -4.24
C ASN A 315 9.50 -51.89 -5.71
N ILE A 316 8.66 -50.97 -6.21
CA ILE A 316 8.79 -50.46 -7.59
C ILE A 316 9.49 -49.10 -7.58
N ASN A 317 10.47 -48.92 -8.48
CA ASN A 317 11.26 -47.70 -8.60
C ASN A 317 11.01 -46.95 -9.91
N GLN A 318 10.38 -47.59 -10.90
CA GLN A 318 10.09 -46.99 -12.19
C GLN A 318 8.69 -47.37 -12.69
N ILE A 319 7.94 -46.40 -13.21
CA ILE A 319 6.64 -46.65 -13.86
C ILE A 319 6.59 -45.91 -15.19
N ILE A 320 6.35 -46.64 -16.27
CA ILE A 320 6.08 -46.06 -17.59
C ILE A 320 4.61 -46.27 -17.89
N ALA A 321 3.85 -45.18 -17.97
CA ALA A 321 2.45 -45.21 -18.40
C ALA A 321 2.32 -45.39 -19.92
N GLY A 322 1.08 -45.62 -20.36
CA GLY A 322 0.76 -45.97 -21.73
C GLY A 322 0.52 -44.77 -22.63
N SER A 323 -0.45 -44.93 -23.53
CA SER A 323 -0.98 -43.90 -24.43
C SER A 323 -2.40 -43.49 -24.02
N GLY A 324 -2.73 -43.65 -22.73
CA GLY A 324 -3.95 -43.11 -22.16
C GLY A 324 -3.99 -41.59 -22.34
N THR A 325 -5.18 -41.00 -22.26
CA THR A 325 -5.32 -39.54 -22.40
C THR A 325 -5.36 -38.83 -21.05
N ALA A 326 -5.24 -39.58 -19.96
CA ALA A 326 -5.41 -39.11 -18.59
C ALA A 326 -4.71 -40.10 -17.63
N ASP A 327 -3.49 -40.52 -17.97
CA ASP A 327 -2.69 -41.36 -17.07
C ASP A 327 -2.34 -40.53 -15.82
N GLN A 328 -2.76 -41.00 -14.63
CA GLN A 328 -2.58 -40.31 -13.36
C GLN A 328 -1.57 -41.01 -12.44
N LEU A 329 -0.66 -40.24 -11.85
CA LEU A 329 0.22 -40.68 -10.77
C LEU A 329 -0.05 -39.86 -9.50
N THR A 330 -0.59 -40.54 -8.49
CA THR A 330 -0.80 -39.99 -7.14
C THR A 330 0.38 -40.35 -6.23
N GLY A 331 1.02 -39.33 -5.66
CA GLY A 331 2.10 -39.47 -4.68
C GLY A 331 1.61 -39.95 -3.31
N ARG A 332 2.54 -40.21 -2.40
CA ARG A 332 2.20 -40.56 -1.02
C ARG A 332 1.76 -39.32 -0.25
N ASN A 333 1.01 -39.52 0.84
CA ASN A 333 0.71 -38.51 1.86
C ASN A 333 1.95 -38.18 2.72
N ALA A 334 2.98 -37.62 2.09
CA ALA A 334 4.25 -37.25 2.69
C ALA A 334 4.94 -36.24 1.77
N ALA A 335 5.63 -35.25 2.36
CA ALA A 335 6.35 -34.24 1.60
C ALA A 335 7.31 -34.86 0.56
N ALA A 336 7.21 -34.38 -0.67
CA ALA A 336 7.99 -34.85 -1.80
C ALA A 336 8.45 -33.72 -2.73
N THR A 337 9.35 -34.07 -3.65
CA THR A 337 9.79 -33.22 -4.73
C THR A 337 9.54 -33.94 -6.05
N TRP A 338 8.67 -33.37 -6.86
CA TRP A 338 8.35 -33.80 -8.21
C TRP A 338 9.23 -33.04 -9.20
N SER A 339 10.24 -33.70 -9.76
CA SER A 339 11.00 -33.14 -10.88
C SER A 339 10.31 -33.56 -12.18
N VAL A 340 9.76 -32.61 -12.93
CA VAL A 340 9.04 -32.87 -14.18
C VAL A 340 9.87 -32.36 -15.36
N GLY A 341 10.28 -33.27 -16.25
CA GLY A 341 11.30 -32.98 -17.25
C GLY A 341 11.52 -34.08 -18.26
N PHE A 342 12.69 -34.07 -18.91
CA PHE A 342 13.11 -35.18 -19.78
C PHE A 342 13.28 -36.50 -18.99
N SER A 343 13.65 -36.40 -17.72
CA SER A 343 13.72 -37.52 -16.77
C SER A 343 12.89 -37.16 -15.54
N SER A 344 11.60 -37.49 -15.58
CA SER A 344 10.70 -37.15 -14.47
C SER A 344 10.89 -38.10 -13.29
N ASN A 345 10.86 -37.53 -12.09
CA ASN A 345 11.14 -38.22 -10.85
C ASN A 345 10.27 -37.70 -9.70
N TYR A 346 9.64 -38.61 -8.98
CA TYR A 346 9.02 -38.37 -7.68
C TYR A 346 10.04 -38.72 -6.59
N GLY A 347 10.54 -37.72 -5.88
CA GLY A 347 11.54 -37.86 -4.83
C GLY A 347 10.94 -37.62 -3.46
N SER A 348 10.91 -38.64 -2.60
CA SER A 348 10.55 -38.51 -1.19
C SER A 348 11.66 -39.14 -0.32
N SER A 349 11.33 -40.00 0.64
CA SER A 349 12.34 -40.86 1.29
C SER A 349 12.95 -41.86 0.31
N ASN A 350 12.12 -42.42 -0.58
CA ASN A 350 12.55 -43.20 -1.75
C ASN A 350 12.17 -42.44 -3.03
N SER A 351 12.82 -42.78 -4.13
CA SER A 351 12.58 -42.17 -5.44
C SER A 351 11.82 -43.09 -6.39
N LEU A 352 10.99 -42.51 -7.26
CA LEU A 352 10.30 -43.19 -8.35
C LEU A 352 10.53 -42.41 -9.65
N ASN A 353 11.09 -43.05 -10.68
CA ASN A 353 11.13 -42.47 -12.02
C ASN A 353 9.80 -42.75 -12.74
N PHE A 354 9.27 -41.75 -13.45
CA PHE A 354 8.02 -41.90 -14.17
C PHE A 354 8.05 -41.23 -15.54
N SER A 355 7.19 -41.70 -16.45
CA SER A 355 7.01 -41.10 -17.78
C SER A 355 5.63 -41.39 -18.35
N SER A 356 5.19 -40.53 -19.28
CA SER A 356 3.90 -40.65 -19.99
C SER A 356 2.66 -40.47 -19.10
N PHE A 357 2.76 -39.71 -18.01
CA PHE A 357 1.62 -39.33 -17.19
C PHE A 357 1.13 -37.94 -17.60
N GLU A 358 -0.18 -37.79 -17.85
CA GLU A 358 -0.82 -36.50 -18.14
C GLU A 358 -1.29 -35.78 -16.88
N GLU A 359 -1.45 -36.51 -15.77
CA GLU A 359 -1.92 -35.98 -14.50
C GLU A 359 -0.99 -36.40 -13.35
N LEU A 360 -0.59 -35.43 -12.53
CA LEU A 360 0.13 -35.67 -11.28
C LEU A 360 -0.72 -35.18 -10.12
N GLN A 361 -0.85 -36.00 -9.09
CA GLN A 361 -1.54 -35.66 -7.86
C GLN A 361 -0.55 -35.77 -6.70
N GLY A 362 -0.32 -34.68 -5.97
CA GLY A 362 0.46 -34.70 -4.74
C GLY A 362 -0.35 -35.21 -3.54
N GLY A 363 0.29 -35.24 -2.37
CA GLY A 363 -0.27 -35.82 -1.15
C GLY A 363 -0.88 -34.79 -0.19
N SER A 364 -1.11 -35.21 1.05
CA SER A 364 -1.62 -34.32 2.12
C SER A 364 -0.53 -33.48 2.83
N GLU A 365 0.69 -33.44 2.31
CA GLU A 365 1.85 -32.77 2.93
C GLU A 365 2.58 -31.99 1.86
N ALA A 366 3.34 -30.96 2.24
CA ALA A 366 3.96 -30.02 1.31
C ALA A 366 4.86 -30.67 0.24
N ASP A 367 4.49 -30.48 -1.02
CA ASP A 367 5.13 -30.98 -2.22
C ASP A 367 5.76 -29.85 -3.06
N LEU A 368 6.91 -30.14 -3.66
CA LEU A 368 7.62 -29.23 -4.56
C LEU A 368 7.60 -29.74 -6.00
N PHE A 369 6.90 -29.06 -6.89
CA PHE A 369 6.86 -29.36 -8.32
C PHE A 369 7.86 -28.49 -9.09
N ASN A 370 8.94 -29.10 -9.58
CA ASN A 370 10.01 -28.42 -10.33
C ASN A 370 9.91 -28.73 -11.83
N ILE A 371 9.56 -27.71 -12.62
CA ILE A 371 9.36 -27.84 -14.07
C ILE A 371 10.65 -27.49 -14.83
N THR A 372 11.05 -28.40 -15.72
CA THR A 372 12.19 -28.23 -16.62
C THR A 372 11.79 -28.41 -18.08
N GLY A 373 12.24 -27.53 -18.97
CA GLY A 373 11.82 -27.54 -20.37
C GLY A 373 10.32 -27.24 -20.54
N SER A 374 9.75 -27.59 -21.69
CA SER A 374 8.32 -27.46 -21.96
C SER A 374 7.61 -28.77 -21.62
N GLN A 375 6.69 -28.71 -20.67
CA GLN A 375 5.94 -29.87 -20.18
C GLN A 375 4.45 -29.70 -20.47
N THR A 376 3.74 -30.80 -20.69
CA THR A 376 2.28 -30.83 -20.88
C THR A 376 1.73 -31.84 -19.89
N VAL A 377 1.30 -31.35 -18.73
CA VAL A 377 0.83 -32.15 -17.61
C VAL A 377 -0.09 -31.27 -16.76
N ASN A 378 -1.15 -31.84 -16.21
CA ASN A 378 -1.95 -31.19 -15.18
C ASN A 378 -1.42 -31.63 -13.81
N ILE A 379 -1.29 -30.68 -12.89
CA ILE A 379 -0.80 -30.92 -11.55
C ILE A 379 -1.89 -30.50 -10.57
N GLN A 380 -2.28 -31.45 -9.75
CA GLN A 380 -3.15 -31.28 -8.60
C GLN A 380 -2.26 -31.43 -7.36
N ALA A 381 -2.02 -30.35 -6.63
CA ALA A 381 -0.93 -30.29 -5.66
C ALA A 381 -1.26 -31.07 -4.38
N GLY A 382 -2.46 -30.91 -3.82
CA GLY A 382 -2.96 -31.74 -2.73
C GLY A 382 -3.47 -30.90 -1.56
N ASP A 383 -3.44 -31.43 -0.33
CA ASP A 383 -3.86 -30.66 0.86
C ASP A 383 -2.68 -29.90 1.51
N GLY A 384 -1.48 -29.99 0.92
CA GLY A 384 -0.23 -29.48 1.46
C GLY A 384 -0.01 -28.00 1.15
N ASN A 385 1.01 -27.39 1.77
CA ASN A 385 1.50 -26.10 1.28
C ASN A 385 2.46 -26.36 0.13
N ASP A 386 1.94 -26.40 -1.08
CA ASP A 386 2.69 -26.90 -2.22
C ASP A 386 3.35 -25.76 -2.99
N THR A 387 4.38 -26.08 -3.77
CA THR A 387 5.11 -25.07 -4.54
C THR A 387 5.30 -25.52 -5.97
N LEU A 388 4.83 -24.73 -6.92
CA LEU A 388 5.22 -24.85 -8.32
C LEU A 388 6.41 -23.92 -8.59
N GLN A 389 7.52 -24.48 -9.08
CA GLN A 389 8.70 -23.70 -9.46
C GLN A 389 9.22 -24.09 -10.86
N PHE A 390 9.91 -23.15 -11.49
CA PHE A 390 10.48 -23.33 -12.82
C PHE A 390 12.00 -23.22 -12.77
N SER A 391 12.69 -24.06 -13.55
CA SER A 391 14.17 -24.11 -13.55
C SER A 391 14.87 -22.96 -14.28
N ASN A 392 14.20 -22.31 -15.23
CA ASN A 392 14.72 -21.18 -15.99
C ASN A 392 13.61 -20.50 -16.81
N ASN A 393 13.94 -19.36 -17.42
CA ASN A 393 13.03 -18.56 -18.26
C ASN A 393 12.38 -19.29 -19.45
N GLY A 394 13.00 -20.38 -19.93
CA GLY A 394 12.50 -21.19 -21.05
C GLY A 394 11.65 -22.39 -20.65
N ALA A 395 11.50 -22.67 -19.35
CA ALA A 395 10.59 -23.70 -18.89
C ALA A 395 9.13 -23.21 -19.06
N THR A 396 8.22 -24.11 -19.41
CA THR A 396 6.77 -23.81 -19.58
C THR A 396 5.95 -25.02 -19.14
N LEU A 397 4.76 -24.76 -18.61
CA LEU A 397 3.78 -25.78 -18.24
C LEU A 397 2.51 -25.52 -19.06
N ASN A 398 2.29 -26.34 -20.09
CA ASN A 398 1.08 -26.30 -20.91
C ASN A 398 0.02 -27.20 -20.25
N GLY A 399 -0.51 -26.76 -19.13
CA GLY A 399 -1.50 -27.47 -18.31
C GLY A 399 -1.98 -26.59 -17.17
N THR A 400 -2.74 -27.18 -16.26
CA THR A 400 -3.21 -26.49 -15.05
C THR A 400 -2.34 -26.89 -13.85
N PHE A 401 -1.96 -25.92 -13.02
CA PHE A 401 -1.48 -26.18 -11.67
C PHE A 401 -2.56 -25.75 -10.68
N ASP A 402 -3.15 -26.72 -10.00
CA ASP A 402 -4.20 -26.54 -9.00
C ASP A 402 -3.61 -26.82 -7.62
N GLY A 403 -3.51 -25.79 -6.78
CA GLY A 403 -3.03 -25.90 -5.40
C GLY A 403 -3.91 -26.79 -4.50
N GLN A 404 -5.22 -26.82 -4.77
CA GLN A 404 -6.26 -27.41 -3.92
C GLN A 404 -6.39 -26.77 -2.53
N ASP A 405 -6.15 -27.52 -1.45
CA ASP A 405 -6.27 -27.05 -0.06
C ASP A 405 -4.86 -26.68 0.41
N GLY A 406 -4.63 -25.51 1.01
CA GLY A 406 -3.31 -25.23 1.58
C GLY A 406 -2.89 -23.78 1.48
N ALA A 407 -1.59 -23.54 1.56
CA ALA A 407 -1.00 -22.25 1.23
C ALA A 407 0.00 -22.45 0.09
N ASP A 408 -0.52 -22.43 -1.13
CA ASP A 408 0.19 -22.82 -2.33
C ASP A 408 0.94 -21.68 -2.99
N HIS A 409 2.17 -21.98 -3.39
CA HIS A 409 3.13 -20.99 -3.89
C HIS A 409 3.47 -21.22 -5.36
N LEU A 410 3.08 -20.26 -6.18
CA LEU A 410 3.61 -20.10 -7.53
C LEU A 410 4.94 -19.32 -7.49
N ASN A 411 6.05 -20.03 -7.63
CA ASN A 411 7.40 -19.47 -7.60
C ASN A 411 7.98 -19.28 -9.02
N LEU A 412 7.96 -18.02 -9.48
CA LEU A 412 8.42 -17.57 -10.80
C LEU A 412 9.79 -16.86 -10.75
N THR A 413 10.54 -16.98 -9.65
CA THR A 413 11.84 -16.28 -9.46
C THR A 413 12.87 -16.54 -10.55
N SER A 414 12.83 -17.70 -11.21
CA SER A 414 13.75 -18.06 -12.31
C SER A 414 13.47 -17.34 -13.63
N TYR A 415 12.39 -16.59 -13.75
CA TYR A 415 12.07 -15.81 -14.94
C TYR A 415 12.78 -14.45 -14.92
N THR A 416 13.29 -14.04 -16.08
CA THR A 416 14.05 -12.79 -16.25
C THR A 416 13.41 -11.85 -17.26
N VAL A 417 12.20 -12.18 -17.71
CA VAL A 417 11.37 -11.37 -18.63
C VAL A 417 10.13 -10.94 -17.88
N ASP A 418 9.44 -9.95 -18.42
CA ASP A 418 8.19 -9.44 -17.87
C ASP A 418 7.14 -10.56 -17.82
N LEU A 419 6.50 -10.71 -16.66
CA LEU A 419 5.38 -11.60 -16.43
C LEU A 419 4.08 -10.80 -16.43
N ASP A 420 3.02 -11.41 -16.91
CA ASP A 420 1.69 -10.80 -16.95
C ASP A 420 0.66 -11.81 -16.43
N LEU A 421 0.34 -11.67 -15.14
CA LEU A 421 -0.54 -12.57 -14.41
C LEU A 421 -1.89 -11.90 -14.16
N THR A 422 -2.96 -12.53 -14.62
CA THR A 422 -4.33 -12.07 -14.38
C THR A 422 -5.05 -13.08 -13.48
N LEU A 423 -5.65 -12.60 -12.40
CA LEU A 423 -6.54 -13.40 -11.57
C LEU A 423 -7.95 -13.37 -12.19
N ASP A 424 -8.49 -14.55 -12.48
CA ASP A 424 -9.76 -14.70 -13.20
C ASP A 424 -10.95 -14.86 -12.25
N ALA A 425 -10.75 -15.56 -11.12
CA ALA A 425 -11.78 -15.84 -10.13
C ALA A 425 -11.18 -16.18 -8.76
N LEU A 426 -12.04 -16.26 -7.74
CA LEU A 426 -11.70 -16.97 -6.51
C LEU A 426 -11.52 -18.45 -6.82
N GLY A 427 -10.52 -19.08 -6.21
CA GLY A 427 -10.36 -20.52 -6.34
C GLY A 427 -11.52 -21.28 -5.72
N SER A 428 -11.78 -22.46 -6.28
CA SER A 428 -12.92 -23.30 -5.92
C SER A 428 -12.84 -23.88 -4.51
N THR A 429 -11.64 -23.98 -3.96
CA THR A 429 -11.32 -24.47 -2.62
C THR A 429 -10.83 -23.34 -1.73
N ASP A 430 -9.73 -22.68 -2.13
CA ASP A 430 -9.19 -21.48 -1.50
C ASP A 430 -8.47 -20.59 -2.54
N GLY A 431 -7.72 -19.57 -2.11
CA GLY A 431 -6.83 -18.82 -3.00
C GLY A 431 -7.51 -18.20 -4.24
N PHE A 432 -6.78 -18.14 -5.35
CA PHE A 432 -7.23 -17.55 -6.61
C PHE A 432 -6.90 -18.41 -7.82
N ASP A 433 -7.81 -18.38 -8.78
CA ASP A 433 -7.61 -18.91 -10.14
C ASP A 433 -7.10 -17.80 -11.05
N GLY A 434 -6.29 -18.16 -12.04
CA GLY A 434 -5.72 -17.17 -12.95
C GLY A 434 -4.89 -17.74 -14.09
N THR A 435 -4.35 -16.84 -14.89
CA THR A 435 -3.56 -17.16 -16.07
C THR A 435 -2.34 -16.27 -16.20
N GLU A 436 -1.18 -16.89 -16.48
CA GLU A 436 0.02 -16.19 -16.90
C GLU A 436 0.15 -16.33 -18.42
N THR A 437 -0.10 -15.23 -19.13
CA THR A 437 -0.30 -15.27 -20.59
C THR A 437 1.00 -15.57 -21.34
N ASN A 438 2.15 -15.15 -20.81
CA ASN A 438 3.44 -15.31 -21.48
C ASN A 438 4.01 -16.73 -21.41
N LYS A 439 3.52 -17.58 -20.49
CA LYS A 439 4.00 -18.94 -20.22
C LYS A 439 2.93 -20.01 -20.43
N SER A 440 1.73 -19.64 -20.86
CA SER A 440 0.60 -20.56 -21.09
C SER A 440 0.25 -21.39 -19.85
N LEU A 441 0.48 -20.81 -18.67
CA LEU A 441 0.21 -21.42 -17.38
C LEU A 441 -1.20 -21.03 -16.93
N THR A 442 -2.03 -22.02 -16.66
CA THR A 442 -3.28 -21.83 -15.91
C THR A 442 -3.03 -22.25 -14.47
N ILE A 443 -3.46 -21.41 -13.51
CA ILE A 443 -3.38 -21.71 -12.09
C ILE A 443 -4.77 -21.75 -11.47
N ALA A 444 -4.93 -22.60 -10.46
CA ALA A 444 -6.11 -22.66 -9.62
C ALA A 444 -5.71 -22.74 -8.14
N ASN A 445 -6.54 -22.17 -7.26
CA ASN A 445 -6.36 -22.20 -5.80
C ASN A 445 -4.95 -21.75 -5.33
N ILE A 446 -4.45 -20.60 -5.78
CA ILE A 446 -3.12 -20.10 -5.38
C ILE A 446 -3.20 -19.02 -4.30
N ASN A 447 -2.37 -19.14 -3.26
CA ASN A 447 -2.34 -18.21 -2.11
C ASN A 447 -1.06 -17.38 -2.06
N GLN A 448 0.00 -17.79 -2.75
CA GLN A 448 1.25 -17.06 -2.81
C GLN A 448 1.84 -17.02 -4.22
N ILE A 449 2.35 -15.86 -4.65
CA ILE A 449 3.05 -15.73 -5.93
C ILE A 449 4.35 -14.94 -5.75
N THR A 450 5.46 -15.42 -6.29
CA THR A 450 6.71 -14.66 -6.36
C THR A 450 7.16 -14.49 -7.80
N GLY A 451 7.23 -13.24 -8.26
CA GLY A 451 7.65 -12.89 -9.61
C GLY A 451 9.17 -13.00 -9.84
N GLY A 452 9.55 -12.98 -11.11
CA GLY A 452 10.94 -12.93 -11.57
C GLY A 452 11.54 -11.52 -11.52
N SER A 453 12.71 -11.33 -12.14
CA SER A 453 13.40 -10.02 -12.17
C SER A 453 12.91 -9.06 -13.28
N GLY A 454 11.88 -9.45 -14.04
CA GLY A 454 11.25 -8.59 -15.05
C GLY A 454 10.35 -7.53 -14.42
N THR A 455 9.79 -6.65 -15.25
CA THR A 455 8.74 -5.72 -14.85
C THR A 455 7.41 -6.46 -14.89
N ASN A 456 7.03 -7.06 -13.76
CA ASN A 456 5.88 -7.97 -13.71
C ASN A 456 4.59 -7.24 -13.39
N SER A 457 3.50 -7.69 -14.03
CA SER A 457 2.15 -7.15 -13.87
C SER A 457 1.22 -8.16 -13.19
N LEU A 458 0.40 -7.68 -12.27
CA LEU A 458 -0.64 -8.44 -11.57
C LEU A 458 -1.98 -7.72 -11.69
N THR A 459 -2.96 -8.39 -12.30
CA THR A 459 -4.33 -7.89 -12.44
C THR A 459 -5.25 -8.65 -11.48
N GLY A 460 -5.99 -7.91 -10.64
CA GLY A 460 -6.96 -8.46 -9.69
C GLY A 460 -8.24 -8.98 -10.34
N ILE A 461 -9.08 -9.67 -9.56
CA ILE A 461 -10.40 -10.12 -10.02
C ILE A 461 -11.39 -8.95 -10.13
N ASN A 462 -12.48 -9.14 -10.86
CA ASN A 462 -13.57 -8.17 -10.97
C ASN A 462 -14.50 -8.17 -9.73
N SER A 463 -13.96 -7.87 -8.56
CA SER A 463 -14.68 -7.79 -7.28
C SER A 463 -13.93 -6.88 -6.32
N ASP A 464 -14.64 -6.26 -5.38
CA ASP A 464 -14.02 -5.35 -4.42
C ASP A 464 -12.83 -6.04 -3.72
N ALA A 465 -11.67 -5.38 -3.69
CA ALA A 465 -10.47 -5.89 -3.05
C ALA A 465 -9.64 -4.80 -2.36
N ASN A 466 -8.77 -5.22 -1.45
CA ASN A 466 -7.76 -4.40 -0.80
C ASN A 466 -6.35 -4.93 -1.17
N TRP A 467 -5.52 -4.05 -1.70
CA TRP A 467 -4.11 -4.24 -1.95
C TRP A 467 -3.30 -3.59 -0.84
N SER A 468 -2.64 -4.37 0.01
CA SER A 468 -1.70 -3.85 1.02
C SER A 468 -0.27 -3.99 0.52
N LEU A 469 0.40 -2.86 0.26
CA LEU A 469 1.75 -2.76 -0.32
C LEU A 469 2.73 -2.20 0.71
N THR A 470 3.28 -3.08 1.55
CA THR A 470 4.07 -2.72 2.74
C THR A 470 5.45 -3.39 2.78
N GLY A 471 5.89 -3.96 1.65
CA GLY A 471 7.05 -4.84 1.52
C GLY A 471 6.76 -6.32 1.82
N THR A 472 5.62 -6.61 2.46
CA THR A 472 4.97 -7.93 2.43
C THR A 472 3.65 -7.77 1.70
N ASN A 473 3.71 -7.68 0.37
CA ASN A 473 2.55 -7.26 -0.43
C ASN A 473 1.46 -8.33 -0.41
N SER A 474 0.21 -7.89 -0.31
CA SER A 474 -0.96 -8.78 -0.33
C SER A 474 -2.13 -8.17 -1.10
N TYR A 475 -2.89 -9.06 -1.73
CA TYR A 475 -4.14 -8.78 -2.42
C TYR A 475 -5.25 -9.55 -1.71
N GLN A 476 -6.27 -8.85 -1.21
CA GLN A 476 -7.34 -9.41 -0.42
C GLN A 476 -8.70 -9.04 -1.02
N SER A 477 -9.42 -10.04 -1.51
CA SER A 477 -10.86 -9.94 -1.76
C SER A 477 -11.59 -10.79 -0.70
N THR A 478 -12.31 -11.84 -1.12
CA THR A 478 -12.82 -12.85 -0.19
C THR A 478 -11.71 -13.80 0.29
N HIS A 479 -10.74 -14.09 -0.59
CA HIS A 479 -9.50 -14.80 -0.26
C HIS A 479 -8.32 -13.81 -0.19
N THR A 480 -7.19 -14.28 0.33
CA THR A 480 -5.94 -13.50 0.42
C THR A 480 -4.86 -14.16 -0.41
N LEU A 481 -4.18 -13.35 -1.22
CA LEU A 481 -3.00 -13.68 -1.99
C LEU A 481 -1.82 -12.87 -1.46
N VAL A 482 -0.71 -13.53 -1.15
CA VAL A 482 0.57 -12.87 -0.84
C VAL A 482 1.40 -12.81 -2.12
N PHE A 483 1.97 -11.65 -2.46
CA PHE A 483 2.77 -11.52 -3.67
C PHE A 483 4.05 -10.71 -3.49
N SER A 484 4.99 -10.87 -4.40
CA SER A 484 6.29 -10.18 -4.39
C SER A 484 6.86 -10.07 -5.80
N SER A 485 7.66 -9.02 -6.05
CA SER A 485 8.23 -8.71 -7.38
C SER A 485 7.18 -8.38 -8.45
N PHE A 486 5.96 -7.95 -8.10
CA PHE A 486 4.98 -7.40 -9.04
C PHE A 486 4.80 -5.92 -8.72
N THR A 487 5.19 -5.07 -9.67
CA THR A 487 5.21 -3.61 -9.48
C THR A 487 4.13 -2.91 -10.29
N ASN A 488 3.63 -3.53 -11.36
CA ASN A 488 2.51 -3.02 -12.14
C ASN A 488 1.24 -3.69 -11.65
N LEU A 489 0.40 -2.96 -10.93
CA LEU A 489 -0.80 -3.49 -10.30
C LEU A 489 -2.02 -2.89 -10.98
N THR A 490 -2.97 -3.72 -11.36
CA THR A 490 -4.25 -3.29 -11.93
C THR A 490 -5.36 -3.90 -11.09
N GLY A 491 -6.28 -3.06 -10.61
CA GLY A 491 -7.51 -3.52 -9.97
C GLY A 491 -8.46 -4.20 -10.96
N GLY A 492 -9.70 -4.40 -10.53
CA GLY A 492 -10.78 -4.96 -11.33
C GLY A 492 -11.72 -3.88 -11.89
N SER A 493 -12.95 -4.29 -12.23
CA SER A 493 -14.05 -3.38 -12.58
C SER A 493 -14.98 -3.04 -11.41
N ALA A 494 -14.55 -3.41 -10.20
CA ALA A 494 -15.22 -3.15 -8.92
C ALA A 494 -14.43 -2.10 -8.15
N ALA A 495 -14.82 -1.79 -6.90
CA ALA A 495 -14.12 -0.78 -6.11
C ALA A 495 -12.93 -1.42 -5.38
N ASP A 496 -11.71 -0.97 -5.70
CA ASP A 496 -10.48 -1.46 -5.10
C ASP A 496 -9.85 -0.42 -4.16
N THR A 497 -9.22 -0.89 -3.09
CA THR A 497 -8.43 -0.04 -2.19
C THR A 497 -6.96 -0.43 -2.25
N PHE A 498 -6.07 0.53 -2.47
CA PHE A 498 -4.62 0.34 -2.48
C PHE A 498 -4.02 1.06 -1.29
N ASP A 499 -3.63 0.31 -0.27
CA ASP A 499 -2.95 0.78 0.93
C ASP A 499 -1.43 0.64 0.75
N VAL A 500 -0.75 1.73 0.41
CA VAL A 500 0.68 1.77 0.10
C VAL A 500 1.46 2.37 1.26
N THR A 501 2.41 1.63 1.81
CA THR A 501 3.48 2.17 2.65
C THR A 501 4.77 2.09 1.83
N PRO A 502 5.19 3.18 1.18
CA PRO A 502 6.29 3.14 0.24
C PRO A 502 7.57 2.60 0.87
N ASP A 503 8.24 1.69 0.14
CA ASP A 503 9.47 1.04 0.58
C ASP A 503 10.56 1.12 -0.51
N ALA A 504 11.20 0.01 -0.88
CA ALA A 504 12.18 -0.06 -1.96
C ALA A 504 11.56 -0.32 -3.35
N GLU A 505 10.26 -0.64 -3.43
CA GLU A 505 9.56 -0.95 -4.69
C GLU A 505 8.90 0.30 -5.31
N ALA A 506 8.97 0.43 -6.64
CA ALA A 506 8.30 1.48 -7.40
C ALA A 506 7.00 0.93 -7.99
N PHE A 507 5.85 1.30 -7.44
CA PHE A 507 4.56 0.81 -7.91
C PHE A 507 3.98 1.67 -9.05
N THR A 508 3.40 1.01 -10.04
CA THR A 508 2.51 1.59 -11.04
C THR A 508 1.13 1.00 -10.82
N ILE A 509 0.18 1.81 -10.36
CA ILE A 509 -1.15 1.36 -9.92
C ILE A 509 -2.21 1.88 -10.89
N ALA A 510 -3.06 1.01 -11.40
CA ALA A 510 -4.29 1.38 -12.07
C ALA A 510 -5.48 0.88 -11.24
N GLY A 511 -6.40 1.77 -10.87
CA GLY A 511 -7.61 1.38 -10.14
C GLY A 511 -8.49 0.43 -10.95
N GLY A 512 -8.64 0.72 -12.24
CA GLY A 512 -9.55 0.02 -13.14
C GLY A 512 -10.75 0.89 -13.50
N ALA A 513 -11.74 0.34 -14.21
CA ALA A 513 -12.91 1.10 -14.64
C ALA A 513 -14.16 0.68 -13.85
N PRO A 514 -14.43 1.24 -12.64
CA PRO A 514 -15.53 0.83 -11.79
C PRO A 514 -16.88 1.13 -12.45
N SER A 515 -17.66 0.08 -12.73
CA SER A 515 -18.83 0.20 -13.62
C SER A 515 -20.08 0.85 -13.02
N SER A 516 -20.15 1.15 -11.71
CA SER A 516 -21.39 1.70 -11.10
C SER A 516 -21.37 2.22 -9.65
N ASN A 517 -20.25 2.64 -9.04
CA ASN A 517 -20.23 3.04 -7.61
C ASN A 517 -19.78 4.51 -7.41
N PRO A 518 -20.48 5.35 -6.61
CA PRO A 518 -19.99 6.67 -6.19
C PRO A 518 -18.74 6.65 -5.30
N LEU A 519 -18.20 5.47 -4.94
CA LEU A 519 -17.00 5.31 -4.12
C LEU A 519 -15.75 4.79 -4.86
N GLY A 520 -15.81 4.61 -6.20
CA GLY A 520 -14.66 4.30 -7.10
C GLY A 520 -13.54 3.44 -6.52
N ASP A 521 -12.32 3.65 -7.01
CA ASP A 521 -11.08 3.09 -6.50
C ASP A 521 -10.41 4.07 -5.53
N GLN A 522 -9.81 3.53 -4.47
CA GLN A 522 -9.16 4.27 -3.39
C GLN A 522 -7.67 3.99 -3.35
N LEU A 523 -6.83 5.02 -3.28
CA LEU A 523 -5.40 4.93 -3.04
C LEU A 523 -5.03 5.67 -1.76
N ASN A 524 -4.52 4.95 -0.78
CA ASN A 524 -4.00 5.47 0.47
C ASN A 524 -2.48 5.33 0.47
N ILE A 525 -1.75 6.42 0.67
CA ILE A 525 -0.27 6.39 0.74
C ILE A 525 0.18 6.87 2.12
N ASP A 526 0.76 5.97 2.91
CA ASP A 526 1.34 6.28 4.21
C ASP A 526 2.84 6.54 4.11
N THR A 527 3.23 7.79 4.24
CA THR A 527 4.62 8.27 4.12
C THR A 527 5.34 8.31 5.46
N SER A 528 4.67 7.94 6.57
CA SER A 528 5.19 8.06 7.93
C SER A 528 6.53 7.35 8.16
N THR A 529 6.78 6.25 7.46
CA THR A 529 8.05 5.50 7.51
C THR A 529 9.06 5.91 6.45
N ALA A 530 8.62 6.65 5.42
CA ALA A 530 9.37 6.93 4.20
C ALA A 530 9.79 8.41 4.06
N GLY A 531 9.43 9.25 5.05
CA GLY A 531 9.79 10.67 5.11
C GLY A 531 8.88 11.56 4.27
N THR A 532 9.35 12.78 3.97
CA THR A 532 8.59 13.75 3.18
C THR A 532 8.28 13.21 1.79
N ALA A 533 7.00 13.19 1.42
CA ALA A 533 6.56 12.93 0.06
C ALA A 533 6.30 14.23 -0.70
N VAL A 534 6.29 14.16 -2.02
CA VAL A 534 5.87 15.20 -2.95
C VAL A 534 4.82 14.55 -3.84
N VAL A 535 3.63 15.12 -3.82
CA VAL A 535 2.45 14.61 -4.50
C VAL A 535 2.28 15.39 -5.78
N SER A 536 1.87 14.72 -6.85
CA SER A 536 1.42 15.34 -8.09
C SER A 536 0.10 14.69 -8.45
N SER A 537 -0.88 15.50 -8.83
CA SER A 537 -2.20 15.05 -9.29
C SER A 537 -2.51 15.77 -10.59
N ASN A 538 -2.95 15.04 -11.60
CA ASN A 538 -3.34 15.59 -12.89
C ASN A 538 -4.85 15.97 -12.93
N GLY A 539 -5.58 15.82 -11.82
CA GLY A 539 -7.01 16.14 -11.72
C GLY A 539 -7.97 15.18 -12.46
N ASP A 540 -7.46 14.11 -13.07
CA ASP A 540 -8.23 13.12 -13.84
C ASP A 540 -8.21 11.71 -13.20
N GLY A 541 -7.87 11.62 -11.91
CA GLY A 541 -7.64 10.36 -11.21
C GLY A 541 -6.28 9.73 -11.50
N SER A 542 -5.36 10.47 -12.13
CA SER A 542 -3.96 10.08 -12.29
C SER A 542 -2.99 11.04 -11.61
N GLY A 543 -1.80 10.54 -11.32
CA GLY A 543 -0.75 11.32 -10.68
C GLY A 543 0.43 10.47 -10.23
N SER A 544 1.25 11.04 -9.37
CA SER A 544 2.35 10.32 -8.74
C SER A 544 2.68 10.86 -7.36
N VAL A 545 3.21 9.99 -6.52
CA VAL A 545 3.80 10.37 -5.23
C VAL A 545 5.27 9.97 -5.24
N THR A 546 6.12 10.96 -4.99
CA THR A 546 7.57 10.84 -4.99
C THR A 546 8.13 11.22 -3.62
N GLY A 547 9.37 10.88 -3.30
CA GLY A 547 9.98 11.26 -2.03
C GLY A 547 11.37 10.67 -1.88
N SER A 548 11.75 10.33 -0.64
CA SER A 548 12.96 9.55 -0.40
C SER A 548 12.83 8.07 -0.81
N PHE A 549 11.60 7.67 -1.16
CA PHE A 549 11.21 6.37 -1.70
C PHE A 549 11.00 6.44 -3.23
N PRO A 550 11.05 5.29 -3.94
CA PRO A 550 10.76 5.24 -5.38
C PRO A 550 9.34 5.72 -5.70
N THR A 551 9.17 6.36 -6.85
CA THR A 551 7.89 6.92 -7.27
C THR A 551 6.77 5.88 -7.31
N VAL A 552 5.64 6.19 -6.66
CA VAL A 552 4.36 5.51 -6.86
C VAL A 552 3.59 6.30 -7.92
N THR A 553 3.36 5.69 -9.08
CA THR A 553 2.50 6.28 -10.12
C THR A 553 1.12 5.66 -10.04
N TYR A 554 0.07 6.45 -10.24
CA TYR A 554 -1.30 5.96 -10.23
C TYR A 554 -2.14 6.55 -11.35
N SER A 555 -3.16 5.80 -11.77
CA SER A 555 -4.19 6.21 -12.72
C SER A 555 -5.51 5.55 -12.39
N GLU A 556 -6.61 6.12 -12.88
CA GLU A 556 -7.96 5.57 -12.66
C GLU A 556 -8.29 5.43 -11.15
N ILE A 557 -7.91 6.42 -10.34
CA ILE A 557 -8.21 6.48 -8.90
C ILE A 557 -9.21 7.60 -8.64
N GLU A 558 -10.37 7.28 -8.05
CA GLU A 558 -11.37 8.28 -7.67
C GLU A 558 -11.16 8.88 -6.28
N ASN A 559 -10.55 8.13 -5.35
CA ASN A 559 -10.33 8.57 -3.97
C ASN A 559 -8.86 8.45 -3.59
N PHE A 560 -8.24 9.56 -3.21
CA PHE A 560 -6.82 9.59 -2.86
C PHE A 560 -6.61 10.18 -1.47
N ALA A 561 -5.81 9.50 -0.65
CA ALA A 561 -5.48 9.96 0.70
C ALA A 561 -3.99 9.75 1.01
N ILE A 562 -3.41 10.69 1.75
CA ILE A 562 -2.02 10.62 2.20
C ILE A 562 -1.99 10.77 3.72
N SER A 563 -1.14 9.96 4.37
CA SER A 563 -0.88 10.05 5.81
C SER A 563 0.62 10.06 6.09
N GLY A 564 0.99 10.50 7.31
CA GLY A 564 2.40 10.67 7.71
C GLY A 564 2.86 12.12 7.69
N GLU A 565 4.12 12.38 8.06
CA GLU A 565 4.72 13.71 7.88
C GLU A 565 4.90 13.98 6.39
N VAL A 566 4.25 15.04 5.88
CA VAL A 566 4.18 15.30 4.45
C VAL A 566 4.26 16.80 4.12
N ASP A 567 5.01 17.10 3.06
CA ASP A 567 4.92 18.36 2.33
C ASP A 567 4.07 18.10 1.09
N ILE A 568 3.03 18.88 0.86
CA ILE A 568 2.13 18.68 -0.28
C ILE A 568 2.55 19.65 -1.37
N GLN A 569 2.78 19.15 -2.58
CA GLN A 569 2.91 19.96 -3.78
C GLN A 569 1.64 19.77 -4.60
N LEU A 570 1.06 20.85 -5.09
CA LEU A 570 -0.02 20.86 -6.06
C LEU A 570 0.52 21.64 -7.26
N ASP A 571 0.60 20.99 -8.41
CA ASP A 571 1.02 21.63 -9.65
C ASP A 571 -0.23 21.80 -10.51
N GLY A 572 -0.53 23.04 -10.87
CA GLY A 572 -1.54 23.38 -11.85
C GLY A 572 -1.09 23.04 -13.27
N SER A 573 -2.04 23.14 -14.18
CA SER A 573 -1.91 22.87 -15.59
C SER A 573 -1.45 24.12 -16.34
N ALA A 574 -1.48 24.06 -17.68
CA ALA A 574 -1.26 25.26 -18.51
C ALA A 574 -2.56 26.05 -18.75
N ASN A 575 -3.68 25.69 -18.11
CA ASN A 575 -4.98 26.35 -18.20
C ASN A 575 -5.36 26.91 -16.82
N ASP A 576 -6.40 27.72 -16.75
CA ASP A 576 -6.96 28.23 -15.50
C ASP A 576 -7.36 27.10 -14.54
N ASP A 577 -6.73 27.04 -13.38
CA ASP A 577 -6.97 26.06 -12.33
C ASP A 577 -7.66 26.68 -11.10
N GLN A 578 -8.63 25.96 -10.54
CA GLN A 578 -9.35 26.37 -9.33
C GLN A 578 -9.05 25.40 -8.21
N ILE A 579 -8.13 25.77 -7.32
CA ILE A 579 -7.71 24.96 -6.18
C ILE A 579 -8.35 25.47 -4.89
N ALA A 580 -8.85 24.56 -4.05
CA ALA A 580 -9.25 24.88 -2.68
C ALA A 580 -8.58 23.92 -1.67
N ILE A 581 -8.00 24.50 -0.62
CA ILE A 581 -7.40 23.81 0.51
C ILE A 581 -8.26 24.14 1.73
N LEU A 582 -9.11 23.19 2.11
CA LEU A 582 -10.15 23.38 3.14
C LEU A 582 -9.90 22.47 4.34
N VAL A 583 -10.27 22.91 5.53
CA VAL A 583 -10.20 22.06 6.73
C VAL A 583 -11.56 21.42 7.00
N SER A 584 -11.58 20.09 7.07
CA SER A 584 -12.78 19.29 7.29
C SER A 584 -12.53 18.32 8.45
N GLY A 585 -12.99 18.71 9.64
CA GLY A 585 -12.75 17.94 10.86
C GLY A 585 -11.27 17.89 11.24
N SER A 586 -10.65 16.71 11.13
CA SER A 586 -9.22 16.48 11.41
C SER A 586 -8.34 16.47 10.15
N ASN A 587 -8.93 16.65 8.97
CA ASN A 587 -8.26 16.48 7.68
C ASN A 587 -8.23 17.79 6.91
N ILE A 588 -7.27 17.89 6.00
CA ILE A 588 -7.19 18.88 4.95
C ILE A 588 -7.74 18.23 3.68
N GLU A 589 -8.68 18.88 3.03
CA GLU A 589 -9.27 18.46 1.77
C GLU A 589 -8.74 19.36 0.64
N TYR A 590 -8.21 18.73 -0.40
CA TYR A 590 -7.69 19.39 -1.60
C TYR A 590 -8.73 19.23 -2.71
N TYR A 591 -9.19 20.34 -3.27
CA TYR A 591 -10.14 20.36 -4.36
C TYR A 591 -9.52 20.97 -5.62
N SER A 592 -9.84 20.42 -6.79
CA SER A 592 -9.61 21.04 -8.09
C SER A 592 -10.93 21.14 -8.86
N GLY A 593 -11.33 22.33 -9.30
CA GLY A 593 -12.60 22.57 -9.99
C GLY A 593 -13.85 22.14 -9.19
N GLY A 594 -13.74 22.10 -7.86
CA GLY A 594 -14.78 21.61 -6.95
C GLY A 594 -14.84 20.09 -6.76
N ILE A 595 -13.93 19.33 -7.38
CA ILE A 595 -13.76 17.88 -7.19
C ILE A 595 -12.69 17.65 -6.14
N LEU A 596 -12.96 16.79 -5.14
CA LEU A 596 -11.97 16.39 -4.14
C LEU A 596 -10.87 15.56 -4.84
N ILE A 597 -9.65 16.09 -4.88
CA ILE A 597 -8.48 15.44 -5.51
C ILE A 597 -7.56 14.77 -4.49
N GLY A 598 -7.76 15.03 -3.21
CA GLY A 598 -7.05 14.30 -2.16
C GLY A 598 -7.36 14.79 -0.76
N THR A 599 -6.88 14.05 0.23
CA THR A 599 -6.89 14.47 1.63
C THR A 599 -5.55 14.22 2.30
N SER A 600 -5.23 15.02 3.32
CA SER A 600 -4.12 14.80 4.24
C SER A 600 -4.55 15.11 5.68
N SER A 601 -3.69 14.79 6.65
CA SER A 601 -3.97 15.07 8.06
C SER A 601 -3.58 16.50 8.44
N LEU A 602 -4.44 17.16 9.23
CA LEU A 602 -4.19 18.49 9.75
C LEU A 602 -3.02 18.54 10.75
N THR A 603 -2.70 17.43 11.41
CA THR A 603 -1.65 17.41 12.46
C THR A 603 -0.30 16.90 11.97
N THR A 604 -0.20 16.45 10.72
CA THR A 604 1.04 15.87 10.17
C THR A 604 1.46 16.49 8.84
N THR A 605 0.69 17.43 8.30
CA THR A 605 1.08 18.24 7.14
C THR A 605 1.88 19.44 7.62
N ASN A 606 3.03 19.72 7.01
CA ASN A 606 3.87 20.86 7.40
C ASN A 606 3.77 22.03 6.40
N ILE A 607 3.94 21.73 5.12
CA ILE A 607 3.98 22.71 4.04
C ILE A 607 3.04 22.28 2.92
N ILE A 608 2.30 23.22 2.34
CA ILE A 608 1.52 23.02 1.12
C ILE A 608 2.00 24.03 0.09
N ASN A 609 2.61 23.57 -0.98
CA ASN A 609 3.00 24.38 -2.11
C ASN A 609 1.94 24.23 -3.22
N PHE A 610 1.53 25.34 -3.81
CA PHE A 610 0.73 25.38 -5.02
C PHE A 610 1.48 26.20 -6.08
N ASP A 611 1.77 25.59 -7.22
CA ASP A 611 2.30 26.25 -8.42
C ASP A 611 1.18 26.30 -9.46
N GLY A 612 0.67 27.49 -9.76
CA GLY A 612 -0.51 27.67 -10.61
C GLY A 612 -0.29 27.22 -12.06
N GLY A 613 0.90 27.47 -12.60
CA GLY A 613 1.22 27.19 -14.00
C GLY A 613 1.12 28.44 -14.87
N ASP A 614 0.70 28.28 -16.14
CA ASP A 614 0.63 29.38 -17.11
C ASP A 614 -0.80 30.01 -17.20
N GLY A 615 -1.79 29.46 -16.48
CA GLY A 615 -3.19 29.89 -16.51
C GLY A 615 -3.50 31.07 -15.58
N ASP A 616 -4.75 31.56 -15.60
CA ASP A 616 -5.24 32.49 -14.56
C ASP A 616 -5.81 31.67 -13.40
N ASP A 617 -5.02 31.45 -12.35
CA ASP A 617 -5.35 30.46 -11.32
C ASP A 617 -6.03 31.06 -10.10
N SER A 618 -6.79 30.24 -9.36
CA SER A 618 -7.41 30.66 -8.11
C SER A 618 -7.14 29.66 -6.99
N LEU A 619 -6.48 30.14 -5.94
CA LEU A 619 -6.25 29.38 -4.71
C LEU A 619 -7.20 29.85 -3.60
N THR A 620 -8.02 28.96 -3.07
CA THR A 620 -8.81 29.20 -1.84
C THR A 620 -8.18 28.49 -0.65
N VAL A 621 -7.91 29.22 0.44
CA VAL A 621 -7.24 28.69 1.63
C VAL A 621 -8.07 28.95 2.89
N ASP A 622 -8.29 27.90 3.68
CA ASP A 622 -8.93 28.01 4.99
C ASP A 622 -7.94 28.45 6.08
N THR A 623 -8.26 29.56 6.75
CA THR A 623 -7.49 30.09 7.88
C THR A 623 -7.31 29.12 9.06
N ALA A 624 -8.12 28.07 9.18
CA ALA A 624 -7.95 27.04 10.21
C ALA A 624 -6.60 26.29 10.12
N LEU A 625 -5.97 26.24 8.95
CA LEU A 625 -4.63 25.67 8.75
C LEU A 625 -3.56 26.38 9.59
N ALA A 626 -3.71 27.69 9.81
CA ALA A 626 -2.75 28.51 10.56
C ALA A 626 -2.68 28.12 12.05
N ALA A 627 -3.75 27.54 12.61
CA ALA A 627 -3.78 27.11 14.01
C ALA A 627 -2.83 25.94 14.31
N GLU A 628 -2.42 25.20 13.27
CA GLU A 628 -1.55 24.03 13.34
C GLU A 628 -0.17 24.30 12.70
N ASP A 629 0.20 25.59 12.55
CA ASP A 629 1.49 26.05 12.00
C ASP A 629 1.79 25.56 10.57
N ILE A 630 0.75 25.23 9.78
CA ILE A 630 0.89 24.79 8.38
C ILE A 630 1.15 25.99 7.48
N VAL A 631 2.21 25.94 6.68
CA VAL A 631 2.56 27.02 5.73
C VAL A 631 2.03 26.70 4.33
N VAL A 632 1.37 27.66 3.69
CA VAL A 632 0.91 27.56 2.30
C VAL A 632 1.75 28.49 1.41
N ASN A 633 2.49 27.92 0.46
CA ASN A 633 3.23 28.68 -0.55
C ASN A 633 2.44 28.69 -1.85
N TYR A 634 2.11 29.87 -2.37
CA TYR A 634 1.40 30.01 -3.65
C TYR A 634 2.26 30.75 -4.67
N ASN A 635 2.61 30.09 -5.77
CA ASN A 635 3.27 30.69 -6.91
C ASN A 635 2.30 30.75 -8.10
N GLY A 636 1.79 31.94 -8.44
CA GLY A 636 0.99 32.17 -9.67
C GLY A 636 1.84 32.30 -10.94
N GLN A 637 3.18 32.37 -10.84
CA GLN A 637 4.09 32.60 -11.97
C GLN A 637 3.98 33.97 -12.68
N GLY A 638 3.00 34.82 -12.32
CA GLY A 638 2.97 36.25 -12.64
C GLY A 638 2.78 36.56 -14.13
N GLN A 639 1.93 35.80 -14.81
CA GLN A 639 1.63 36.02 -16.23
C GLN A 639 0.39 36.91 -16.39
N ASN A 640 0.60 38.13 -16.94
CA ASN A 640 -0.45 39.14 -17.18
C ASN A 640 -1.49 38.74 -18.25
N SER A 641 -2.29 37.71 -18.03
CA SER A 641 -3.12 37.08 -19.06
C SER A 641 -4.58 37.61 -19.08
N SER A 642 -5.18 37.96 -17.95
CA SER A 642 -6.40 38.78 -17.90
C SER A 642 -6.57 39.51 -16.55
N SER A 643 -7.66 40.27 -16.35
CA SER A 643 -7.94 40.97 -15.09
C SER A 643 -9.31 40.53 -14.57
N PRO A 644 -9.38 39.85 -13.41
CA PRO A 644 -8.26 39.48 -12.51
C PRO A 644 -7.41 38.32 -13.09
N GLY A 645 -6.09 38.36 -12.86
CA GLY A 645 -5.15 37.27 -13.14
C GLY A 645 -5.17 36.24 -12.01
N ASP A 646 -4.01 35.87 -11.46
CA ASP A 646 -3.92 34.90 -10.35
C ASP A 646 -4.52 35.42 -9.04
N VAL A 647 -5.42 34.64 -8.41
CA VAL A 647 -6.21 35.06 -7.25
C VAL A 647 -5.96 34.21 -6.01
N LEU A 648 -5.70 34.86 -4.88
CA LEU A 648 -5.73 34.24 -3.55
C LEU A 648 -7.02 34.59 -2.79
N ASN A 649 -7.80 33.57 -2.43
CA ASN A 649 -9.02 33.65 -1.64
C ASN A 649 -8.81 33.11 -0.22
N LEU A 650 -9.07 33.92 0.81
CA LEU A 650 -9.06 33.44 2.20
C LEU A 650 -10.47 33.24 2.75
N VAL A 651 -10.69 32.12 3.44
CA VAL A 651 -11.95 31.76 4.09
C VAL A 651 -11.76 31.37 5.56
N GLY A 652 -12.83 31.43 6.34
CA GLY A 652 -12.84 31.04 7.76
C GLY A 652 -12.99 32.21 8.73
N THR A 653 -12.44 32.09 9.94
CA THR A 653 -12.56 33.08 11.02
C THR A 653 -11.25 33.26 11.75
N SER A 654 -10.89 34.49 12.09
CA SER A 654 -9.69 34.79 12.89
C SER A 654 -9.93 35.95 13.86
N THR A 655 -9.07 36.09 14.88
CA THR A 655 -9.02 37.31 15.69
C THR A 655 -8.35 38.47 14.96
N SER A 656 -7.31 38.19 14.17
CA SER A 656 -6.61 39.18 13.36
C SER A 656 -6.05 38.57 12.08
N VAL A 657 -5.90 39.40 11.05
CA VAL A 657 -5.19 39.05 9.82
C VAL A 657 -4.23 40.18 9.49
N GLU A 658 -2.97 39.83 9.32
CA GLU A 658 -1.90 40.78 9.01
C GLU A 658 -1.36 40.49 7.60
N TYR A 659 -1.47 41.46 6.70
CA TYR A 659 -0.99 41.36 5.33
C TYR A 659 0.34 42.10 5.22
N PHE A 660 1.34 41.46 4.63
CA PHE A 660 2.65 42.03 4.37
C PHE A 660 2.88 42.05 2.86
N PHE A 661 2.91 43.23 2.27
CA PHE A 661 3.09 43.40 0.83
C PHE A 661 4.57 43.65 0.54
N ALA A 662 5.21 42.73 -0.18
CA ALA A 662 6.60 42.90 -0.61
C ALA A 662 6.70 43.67 -1.93
N ASN A 663 5.73 43.46 -2.83
CA ASN A 663 5.50 44.21 -4.07
C ASN A 663 4.07 43.96 -4.58
N SER A 664 3.75 44.41 -5.79
CA SER A 664 2.41 44.39 -6.39
C SER A 664 1.91 43.00 -6.80
N SER A 665 2.64 41.93 -6.46
CA SER A 665 2.30 40.55 -6.82
C SER A 665 2.80 39.53 -5.79
N SER A 666 3.52 39.97 -4.75
CA SER A 666 4.20 39.07 -3.80
C SER A 666 4.15 39.61 -2.38
N GLY A 667 4.10 38.69 -1.42
CA GLY A 667 4.03 39.05 -0.01
C GLY A 667 3.77 37.85 0.88
N SER A 668 3.36 38.13 2.11
CA SER A 668 2.92 37.10 3.05
C SER A 668 1.69 37.53 3.84
N ILE A 669 1.03 36.54 4.44
CA ILE A 669 -0.14 36.73 5.30
C ILE A 669 0.14 36.01 6.62
N GLN A 670 -0.11 36.70 7.73
CA GLN A 670 -0.07 36.14 9.07
C GLN A 670 -1.48 36.18 9.67
N ILE A 671 -1.75 35.28 10.61
CA ILE A 671 -3.07 35.09 11.22
C ILE A 671 -2.91 35.10 12.73
N ALA A 672 -3.84 35.77 13.42
CA ALA A 672 -3.94 35.80 14.88
C ALA A 672 -2.68 36.29 15.61
N GLY A 673 -1.86 37.13 14.95
CA GLY A 673 -0.62 37.66 15.53
C GLY A 673 0.44 36.61 15.80
N SER A 674 0.48 35.54 14.99
CA SER A 674 1.43 34.41 15.12
C SER A 674 2.90 34.81 15.04
N MET A 675 3.21 35.92 14.36
CA MET A 675 4.58 36.32 13.95
C MET A 675 5.26 35.32 12.99
N SER A 676 4.49 34.38 12.42
CA SER A 676 4.93 33.42 11.42
C SER A 676 4.09 33.58 10.16
N ASP A 677 4.75 33.53 9.00
CA ASP A 677 4.07 33.59 7.70
C ASP A 677 3.24 32.32 7.51
N PHE A 678 1.91 32.49 7.43
CA PHE A 678 0.96 31.41 7.15
C PHE A 678 0.85 31.16 5.66
N ILE A 679 0.64 32.22 4.87
CA ILE A 679 0.67 32.14 3.41
C ILE A 679 1.85 32.98 2.91
N ILE A 680 2.65 32.42 2.01
CA ILE A 680 3.69 33.11 1.26
C ILE A 680 3.29 33.05 -0.21
N TYR A 681 3.16 34.18 -0.88
CA TYR A 681 2.67 34.23 -2.25
C TYR A 681 3.58 35.03 -3.19
N SER A 682 3.59 34.65 -4.46
CA SER A 682 4.28 35.37 -5.54
C SER A 682 3.53 35.24 -6.87
N GLY A 683 3.55 36.30 -7.68
CA GLY A 683 2.88 36.33 -8.98
C GLY A 683 1.36 36.34 -8.85
N LEU A 684 0.80 37.06 -7.88
CA LEU A 684 -0.64 37.32 -7.80
C LEU A 684 -1.01 38.57 -8.60
N GLU A 685 -2.29 38.65 -8.97
CA GLU A 685 -2.91 39.84 -9.55
C GLU A 685 -4.39 40.04 -9.11
N PRO A 686 -4.92 39.43 -8.00
CA PRO A 686 -5.31 40.11 -6.72
C PRO A 686 -5.49 39.21 -5.43
N ILE A 687 -5.74 39.82 -4.25
CA ILE A 687 -6.18 39.10 -3.02
C ILE A 687 -7.65 39.43 -2.66
N THR A 688 -8.46 38.38 -2.44
CA THR A 688 -9.81 38.50 -1.86
C THR A 688 -9.91 37.77 -0.53
N SER A 689 -10.34 38.45 0.53
CA SER A 689 -10.48 37.88 1.87
C SER A 689 -11.90 38.01 2.38
N THR A 690 -12.57 36.87 2.54
CA THR A 690 -13.92 36.81 3.15
C THR A 690 -13.87 36.43 4.62
N VAL A 691 -12.67 36.41 5.21
CA VAL A 691 -12.43 36.03 6.60
C VAL A 691 -13.13 37.02 7.53
N ASN A 692 -14.00 36.51 8.40
CA ASN A 692 -14.56 37.33 9.47
C ASN A 692 -13.48 37.53 10.55
N THR A 693 -12.94 38.75 10.64
CA THR A 693 -11.87 39.08 11.59
C THR A 693 -12.21 40.27 12.49
N THR A 694 -11.64 40.28 13.69
CA THR A 694 -11.74 41.45 14.58
C THR A 694 -10.80 42.55 14.13
N ASN A 695 -9.55 42.23 13.77
CA ASN A 695 -8.55 43.22 13.36
C ASN A 695 -7.97 42.89 11.98
N VAL A 696 -7.75 43.92 11.16
CA VAL A 696 -7.00 43.83 9.90
C VAL A 696 -5.83 44.80 9.98
N THR A 697 -4.63 44.32 9.65
CA THR A 697 -3.44 45.15 9.52
C THR A 697 -2.87 45.00 8.12
N LEU A 698 -2.67 46.11 7.42
CA LEU A 698 -2.01 46.17 6.12
C LEU A 698 -0.63 46.79 6.32
N ASN A 699 0.42 46.06 5.96
CA ASN A 699 1.81 46.53 6.06
C ASN A 699 2.39 46.62 4.65
N TYR A 700 2.56 47.85 4.18
CA TYR A 700 3.15 48.15 2.89
C TYR A 700 4.68 48.27 2.99
N SER A 701 5.33 48.29 1.83
CA SER A 701 6.79 48.34 1.73
C SER A 701 7.28 49.78 1.89
N GLY A 702 8.59 50.01 2.08
CA GLY A 702 9.14 51.37 2.10
C GLY A 702 9.28 52.03 0.71
N VAL A 703 8.34 51.82 -0.20
CA VAL A 703 8.34 52.36 -1.56
C VAL A 703 7.23 53.37 -1.66
N ALA A 704 7.55 54.58 -2.16
CA ALA A 704 6.54 55.61 -2.40
C ALA A 704 5.39 55.08 -3.30
N GLU A 705 4.18 55.14 -2.79
CA GLU A 705 2.99 54.58 -3.43
C GLU A 705 1.73 55.44 -3.21
N THR A 706 0.69 55.17 -4.00
CA THR A 706 -0.66 55.70 -3.75
C THR A 706 -1.54 54.59 -3.23
N ILE A 707 -2.10 54.77 -2.03
CA ILE A 707 -2.98 53.83 -1.34
C ILE A 707 -4.40 54.39 -1.35
N THR A 708 -5.29 53.78 -2.12
CA THR A 708 -6.68 54.20 -2.27
C THR A 708 -7.60 53.28 -1.47
N ILE A 709 -8.36 53.84 -0.53
CA ILE A 709 -9.28 53.09 0.35
C ILE A 709 -10.72 53.37 -0.08
N THR A 710 -11.45 52.32 -0.47
CA THR A 710 -12.83 52.45 -0.99
C THR A 710 -13.76 51.38 -0.40
N ASP A 711 -15.01 51.75 -0.14
CA ASP A 711 -16.07 50.79 0.20
C ASP A 711 -16.39 49.92 -1.04
N ALA A 712 -16.11 48.62 -0.94
CA ALA A 712 -16.39 47.66 -2.00
C ALA A 712 -17.88 47.26 -2.04
N GLY A 713 -18.66 47.69 -1.03
CA GLY A 713 -20.01 47.23 -0.82
C GLY A 713 -20.06 45.82 -0.21
N GLY A 714 -21.26 45.37 0.17
CA GLY A 714 -21.44 44.04 0.77
C GLY A 714 -20.78 43.86 2.15
N GLY A 715 -20.33 44.95 2.79
CA GLY A 715 -19.60 44.88 4.06
C GLY A 715 -18.10 44.61 3.88
N GLN A 716 -17.52 44.96 2.74
CA GLN A 716 -16.09 44.82 2.44
C GLN A 716 -15.45 46.17 2.11
N THR A 717 -14.15 46.29 2.35
CA THR A 717 -13.30 47.42 1.95
C THR A 717 -12.28 46.92 0.95
N THR A 718 -12.06 47.68 -0.12
CA THR A 718 -10.94 47.48 -1.04
C THR A 718 -9.87 48.52 -0.75
N VAL A 719 -8.62 48.06 -0.64
CA VAL A 719 -7.44 48.93 -0.61
C VAL A 719 -6.60 48.60 -1.83
N ASP A 720 -6.46 49.60 -2.71
CA ASP A 720 -5.73 49.53 -3.97
C ASP A 720 -4.44 50.31 -3.83
N SER A 721 -3.31 49.63 -4.01
CA SER A 721 -1.98 50.20 -3.92
C SER A 721 -1.27 50.11 -5.27
N THR A 722 -0.48 51.13 -5.60
CA THR A 722 0.37 51.10 -6.80
C THR A 722 1.63 50.25 -6.66
N ALA A 723 2.02 49.85 -5.44
CA ALA A 723 3.27 49.12 -5.18
C ALA A 723 3.07 47.83 -4.35
N GLY A 724 1.99 47.71 -3.58
CA GLY A 724 1.50 46.49 -2.97
C GLY A 724 0.35 45.87 -3.77
N GLU A 725 0.02 44.62 -3.46
CA GLU A 725 -1.08 43.90 -4.09
C GLU A 725 -2.44 44.53 -3.75
N ILE A 726 -3.40 44.49 -4.70
CA ILE A 726 -4.77 44.94 -4.42
C ILE A 726 -5.45 43.93 -3.49
N ILE A 727 -6.08 44.44 -2.44
CA ILE A 727 -6.79 43.61 -1.46
C ILE A 727 -8.23 44.06 -1.28
N THR A 728 -9.16 43.11 -1.32
CA THR A 728 -10.54 43.29 -0.86
C THR A 728 -10.80 42.41 0.34
N PHE A 729 -11.23 42.98 1.47
CA PHE A 729 -11.45 42.24 2.72
C PHE A 729 -12.76 42.61 3.41
N ALA A 730 -13.32 41.68 4.19
CA ALA A 730 -14.48 41.94 5.05
C ALA A 730 -14.18 42.99 6.13
N ASN A 731 -15.09 43.95 6.31
CA ASN A 731 -14.93 45.05 7.25
C ASN A 731 -14.69 44.53 8.68
N PRO A 732 -13.56 44.89 9.33
CA PRO A 732 -13.29 44.45 10.69
C PRO A 732 -14.26 45.06 11.71
N THR A 733 -14.37 44.42 12.88
CA THR A 733 -15.19 44.92 14.00
C THR A 733 -14.38 45.62 15.09
N GLY A 734 -13.08 45.32 15.16
CA GLY A 734 -12.08 45.88 16.06
C GLY A 734 -11.36 47.04 15.38
N THR A 735 -10.22 46.78 14.74
CA THR A 735 -9.38 47.80 14.09
C THR A 735 -9.10 47.49 12.62
N LEU A 736 -9.04 48.52 11.79
CA LEU A 736 -8.33 48.52 10.51
C LEU A 736 -7.10 49.40 10.69
N THR A 737 -5.91 48.81 10.60
CA THR A 737 -4.63 49.51 10.68
C THR A 737 -3.94 49.45 9.33
N ILE A 738 -3.50 50.59 8.82
CA ILE A 738 -2.75 50.69 7.57
C ILE A 738 -1.41 51.34 7.90
N ASN A 739 -0.33 50.60 7.71
CA ASN A 739 1.04 51.07 7.82
C ASN A 739 1.59 51.22 6.40
N THR A 740 1.84 52.45 5.96
CA THR A 740 2.22 52.74 4.57
C THR A 740 3.70 52.42 4.30
N GLY A 741 4.52 52.46 5.35
CA GLY A 741 5.95 52.13 5.29
C GLY A 741 6.77 53.40 5.09
N ALA A 742 8.10 53.29 5.04
CA ALA A 742 8.99 54.45 5.01
C ALA A 742 9.06 55.19 3.64
N GLY A 743 8.00 55.13 2.81
CA GLY A 743 7.93 55.79 1.50
C GLY A 743 7.34 57.20 1.61
N ASP A 744 7.49 58.03 0.57
CA ASP A 744 6.69 59.25 0.44
C ASP A 744 5.29 58.85 -0.09
N ASP A 745 4.35 58.49 0.79
CA ASP A 745 3.08 57.89 0.37
C ASP A 745 1.92 58.89 0.27
N VAL A 746 1.00 58.59 -0.66
CA VAL A 746 -0.26 59.32 -0.82
C VAL A 746 -1.42 58.40 -0.48
N ILE A 747 -2.16 58.74 0.57
CA ILE A 747 -3.30 57.97 1.04
C ILE A 747 -4.59 58.68 0.66
N ASP A 748 -5.37 58.08 -0.23
CA ASP A 748 -6.68 58.59 -0.64
C ASP A 748 -7.79 57.82 0.07
N LEU A 749 -8.33 58.39 1.14
CA LEU A 749 -9.49 57.82 1.84
C LEU A 749 -10.79 58.23 1.12
N ASN A 750 -11.14 57.46 0.09
CA ASN A 750 -12.27 57.74 -0.78
C ASN A 750 -13.61 57.38 -0.14
N SER A 751 -13.75 56.22 0.49
CA SER A 751 -14.99 55.87 1.19
C SER A 751 -14.80 54.69 2.13
N LEU A 752 -15.67 54.63 3.15
CA LEU A 752 -15.90 53.46 3.97
C LEU A 752 -17.40 53.19 4.01
N ALA A 753 -17.77 51.96 4.38
CA ALA A 753 -19.17 51.62 4.61
C ALA A 753 -19.82 52.60 5.62
N ALA A 754 -21.09 52.93 5.39
CA ALA A 754 -21.84 53.80 6.30
C ALA A 754 -21.83 53.24 7.72
N SER A 755 -21.40 54.05 8.69
CA SER A 755 -21.22 53.63 10.08
C SER A 755 -20.24 52.46 10.22
N PHE A 756 -19.04 52.64 9.66
CA PHE A 756 -17.98 51.63 9.67
C PHE A 756 -17.71 51.12 11.10
N THR A 757 -17.60 49.79 11.24
CA THR A 757 -17.68 49.09 12.53
C THR A 757 -16.36 48.99 13.29
N ALA A 758 -15.25 49.35 12.67
CA ALA A 758 -13.92 49.30 13.26
C ALA A 758 -13.38 50.70 13.58
N HIS A 759 -12.39 50.75 14.47
CA HIS A 759 -11.47 51.88 14.55
C HIS A 759 -10.61 51.90 13.29
N LEU A 760 -10.26 53.08 12.78
CA LEU A 760 -9.33 53.21 11.66
C LEU A 760 -8.08 53.94 12.14
N THR A 761 -6.93 53.31 11.95
CA THR A 761 -5.61 53.88 12.21
C THR A 761 -4.80 53.88 10.92
N ILE A 762 -4.26 55.02 10.53
CA ILE A 762 -3.35 55.16 9.38
C ILE A 762 -2.02 55.69 9.90
N ASN A 763 -0.94 54.97 9.61
CA ASN A 763 0.41 55.30 10.02
C ASN A 763 1.27 55.48 8.76
N GLY A 764 1.78 56.70 8.56
CA GLY A 764 2.78 57.04 7.55
C GLY A 764 4.15 56.42 7.83
N GLU A 765 4.49 56.31 9.12
CA GLU A 765 5.80 55.86 9.61
C GLU A 765 6.95 56.83 9.35
N GLY A 766 7.57 56.82 8.17
CA GLY A 766 8.78 57.61 7.92
C GLY A 766 8.83 58.15 6.50
N ASP A 767 9.67 59.16 6.28
CA ASP A 767 9.60 60.03 5.10
C ASP A 767 8.29 60.88 5.10
N ALA A 768 7.82 61.41 3.97
CA ALA A 768 6.74 62.40 3.97
C ALA A 768 5.42 61.83 3.42
N ASP A 769 4.46 61.59 4.32
CA ASP A 769 3.17 61.00 3.98
C ASP A 769 2.03 62.03 3.92
N THR A 770 1.17 61.87 2.91
CA THR A 770 0.00 62.75 2.69
C THR A 770 -1.31 61.96 2.75
N LEU A 771 -2.21 62.33 3.66
CA LEU A 771 -3.58 61.79 3.72
C LEU A 771 -4.60 62.78 3.14
N ASN A 772 -5.29 62.36 2.08
CA ASN A 772 -6.36 63.12 1.42
C ASN A 772 -7.74 62.58 1.80
N LEU A 773 -8.56 63.44 2.39
CA LEU A 773 -9.95 63.13 2.75
C LEU A 773 -10.89 63.87 1.81
N SER A 774 -11.29 63.19 0.73
CA SER A 774 -12.13 63.76 -0.34
C SER A 774 -13.63 63.44 -0.20
N ASN A 775 -14.02 62.59 0.75
CA ASN A 775 -15.41 62.23 1.02
C ASN A 775 -15.67 62.10 2.53
N SER A 776 -16.92 62.28 2.95
CA SER A 776 -17.33 62.14 4.35
C SER A 776 -17.18 60.71 4.84
N VAL A 777 -16.63 60.56 6.05
CA VAL A 777 -16.43 59.27 6.72
C VAL A 777 -17.22 59.26 8.02
N SER A 778 -17.98 58.20 8.27
CA SER A 778 -18.75 58.04 9.50
C SER A 778 -18.53 56.66 10.10
N LEU A 779 -18.01 56.63 11.32
CA LEU A 779 -17.81 55.42 12.11
C LEU A 779 -18.99 55.17 13.06
N ASN A 780 -19.15 53.92 13.48
CA ASN A 780 -20.13 53.54 14.50
C ASN A 780 -19.83 54.15 15.88
N THR A 781 -20.84 54.19 16.76
CA THR A 781 -20.67 54.67 18.14
C THR A 781 -19.58 53.88 18.88
N GLY A 782 -18.68 54.59 19.55
CA GLY A 782 -17.53 54.04 20.28
C GLY A 782 -16.26 53.83 19.44
N LYS A 783 -16.26 54.17 18.14
CA LYS A 783 -15.10 53.99 17.23
C LYS A 783 -14.35 55.29 16.97
N SER A 784 -13.06 55.17 16.67
CA SER A 784 -12.13 56.29 16.55
C SER A 784 -11.43 56.35 15.20
N LEU A 785 -11.07 57.57 14.79
CA LEU A 785 -10.11 57.84 13.72
C LEU A 785 -8.80 58.29 14.35
N GLU A 786 -7.70 57.69 13.92
CA GLU A 786 -6.35 58.07 14.33
C GLU A 786 -5.45 58.11 13.09
N PHE A 787 -4.95 59.30 12.75
CA PHE A 787 -4.10 59.51 11.59
C PHE A 787 -2.74 60.02 12.05
N ASN A 788 -1.70 59.27 11.74
CA ASN A 788 -0.31 59.52 12.10
C ASN A 788 0.51 59.68 10.82
N VAL A 789 0.47 60.87 10.20
CA VAL A 789 1.08 61.18 8.88
C VAL A 789 1.57 62.62 8.86
N GLU A 790 2.49 63.01 7.97
CA GLU A 790 3.06 64.36 7.97
C GLU A 790 2.07 65.45 7.49
N GLU A 791 1.27 65.16 6.48
CA GLU A 791 0.30 66.09 5.90
C GLU A 791 -1.12 65.51 5.84
N ILE A 792 -2.12 66.24 6.37
CA ILE A 792 -3.54 65.84 6.29
C ILE A 792 -4.33 66.94 5.58
N THR A 793 -5.15 66.56 4.60
CA THR A 793 -6.10 67.46 3.94
C THR A 793 -7.54 66.99 4.16
N VAL A 794 -8.34 67.81 4.84
CA VAL A 794 -9.80 67.64 4.97
C VAL A 794 -10.50 68.59 4.01
N ALA A 795 -11.00 68.07 2.89
CA ALA A 795 -11.55 68.89 1.82
C ALA A 795 -12.86 69.61 2.20
N ASN A 796 -13.22 70.62 1.41
CA ASN A 796 -14.44 71.41 1.58
C ASN A 796 -15.71 70.55 1.61
N GLY A 797 -16.58 70.77 2.59
CA GLY A 797 -17.90 70.12 2.67
C GLY A 797 -17.84 68.66 3.13
N ILE A 798 -16.66 68.20 3.55
CA ILE A 798 -16.44 66.87 4.09
C ILE A 798 -16.72 66.88 5.58
N THR A 799 -17.35 65.81 6.07
CA THR A 799 -17.61 65.61 7.50
C THR A 799 -16.99 64.30 7.95
N LEU A 800 -16.17 64.34 8.99
CA LEU A 800 -15.67 63.14 9.67
C LEU A 800 -16.46 62.95 10.95
N THR A 801 -17.05 61.78 11.16
CA THR A 801 -17.83 61.48 12.36
C THR A 801 -17.28 60.26 13.07
N ALA A 802 -16.80 60.45 14.30
CA ALA A 802 -16.28 59.39 15.16
C ALA A 802 -16.47 59.75 16.65
N SER A 803 -16.19 58.82 17.55
CA SER A 803 -16.23 59.09 19.01
C SER A 803 -14.98 59.80 19.52
N SER A 804 -13.86 59.60 18.83
CA SER A 804 -12.65 60.40 18.94
C SER A 804 -11.99 60.52 17.57
N ILE A 805 -11.39 61.68 17.28
CA ILE A 805 -10.64 61.96 16.06
C ILE A 805 -9.27 62.51 16.49
N ALA A 806 -8.19 61.85 16.09
CA ALA A 806 -6.83 62.25 16.39
C ALA A 806 -6.04 62.49 15.10
N PHE A 807 -5.55 63.71 14.91
CA PHE A 807 -4.71 64.11 13.77
C PHE A 807 -3.30 64.43 14.27
N ASN A 808 -2.41 63.44 14.16
CA ASN A 808 -1.02 63.58 14.54
C ASN A 808 -0.18 63.83 13.29
N ALA A 809 0.17 65.09 13.04
CA ALA A 809 0.75 65.55 11.77
C ALA A 809 1.69 66.74 11.89
N ILE A 810 2.43 67.06 10.83
CA ILE A 810 3.18 68.32 10.75
C ILE A 810 2.24 69.45 10.31
N SER A 811 1.43 69.20 9.28
CA SER A 811 0.52 70.19 8.69
C SER A 811 -0.87 69.61 8.44
N VAL A 812 -1.90 70.38 8.79
CA VAL A 812 -3.31 70.03 8.55
C VAL A 812 -3.99 71.14 7.76
N GLU A 813 -4.52 70.83 6.58
CA GLU A 813 -5.42 71.69 5.81
C GLU A 813 -6.87 71.34 6.18
N LEU A 814 -7.50 72.17 7.01
CA LEU A 814 -8.85 71.96 7.55
C LEU A 814 -9.87 72.87 6.85
N ASP A 815 -10.64 72.33 5.91
CA ASP A 815 -11.79 73.01 5.29
C ASP A 815 -13.12 72.34 5.64
N GLY A 816 -13.13 71.03 5.91
CA GLY A 816 -14.30 70.26 6.37
C GLY A 816 -14.51 70.24 7.90
N ASP A 817 -15.57 69.56 8.34
CA ASP A 817 -16.08 69.49 9.73
C ASP A 817 -15.66 68.19 10.45
N LEU A 818 -15.22 68.28 11.72
CA LEU A 818 -14.91 67.11 12.56
C LEU A 818 -15.98 66.94 13.65
N VAL A 819 -16.91 66.02 13.43
CA VAL A 819 -17.98 65.73 14.38
C VAL A 819 -17.53 64.66 15.37
N SER A 820 -16.91 65.11 16.46
CA SER A 820 -16.48 64.27 17.59
C SER A 820 -16.67 64.97 18.93
N ALA A 821 -16.83 64.19 20.00
CA ALA A 821 -16.80 64.72 21.37
C ALA A 821 -15.38 64.88 21.91
N ASN A 822 -14.40 64.26 21.24
CA ASN A 822 -12.98 64.34 21.59
C ASN A 822 -12.20 64.50 20.28
N VAL A 823 -11.79 65.71 19.97
CA VAL A 823 -10.82 66.00 18.91
C VAL A 823 -9.46 66.21 19.60
N SER A 824 -8.38 65.76 18.96
CA SER A 824 -7.02 65.93 19.47
C SER A 824 -6.00 65.89 18.34
N GLY A 825 -4.78 66.37 18.58
CA GLY A 825 -3.67 66.21 17.64
C GLY A 825 -2.35 66.75 18.18
N ASP A 826 -1.33 66.74 17.32
CA ASP A 826 -0.03 67.35 17.59
C ASP A 826 0.45 68.26 16.45
N ALA A 827 -0.49 68.77 15.64
CA ALA A 827 -0.19 69.52 14.42
C ALA A 827 0.66 70.77 14.68
N ALA A 828 1.81 70.88 14.00
CA ALA A 828 2.65 72.08 14.09
C ALA A 828 1.99 73.27 13.37
N THR A 829 1.27 73.01 12.28
CA THR A 829 0.49 74.03 11.54
C THR A 829 -0.90 73.50 11.21
N VAL A 830 -1.94 74.29 11.48
CA VAL A 830 -3.32 74.03 11.06
C VAL A 830 -3.79 75.21 10.20
N ASN A 831 -4.13 74.94 8.96
CA ASN A 831 -4.62 75.93 8.00
C ASN A 831 -6.13 75.79 7.86
N VAL A 832 -6.88 76.74 8.40
CA VAL A 832 -8.34 76.78 8.35
C VAL A 832 -8.77 77.53 7.09
N LEU A 833 -9.04 76.78 6.01
CA LEU A 833 -9.09 77.33 4.65
C LEU A 833 -10.43 77.98 4.26
N GLY A 834 -11.53 77.77 5.00
CA GLY A 834 -12.80 78.42 4.69
C GLY A 834 -13.96 78.16 5.65
N SER A 835 -14.59 79.24 6.12
CA SER A 835 -15.79 79.16 6.98
C SER A 835 -17.04 78.49 6.37
N ALA A 836 -17.10 78.37 5.04
CA ALA A 836 -18.25 77.77 4.34
C ALA A 836 -18.07 76.26 4.11
N GLY A 837 -16.87 75.73 4.31
CA GLY A 837 -16.53 74.32 4.09
C GLY A 837 -16.93 73.40 5.24
N GLY A 838 -17.21 73.96 6.43
CA GLY A 838 -17.60 73.20 7.62
C GLY A 838 -16.56 73.21 8.75
N ALA A 839 -15.35 73.70 8.51
CA ALA A 839 -14.31 73.79 9.54
C ALA A 839 -14.76 74.54 10.81
N ASP A 840 -14.75 73.84 11.94
CA ASP A 840 -14.89 74.44 13.28
C ASP A 840 -13.52 74.91 13.77
N LEU A 841 -13.49 76.10 14.37
CA LEU A 841 -12.28 76.61 14.99
C LEU A 841 -11.93 75.89 16.29
N GLN A 842 -12.91 75.31 16.99
CA GLN A 842 -12.61 74.48 18.15
C GLN A 842 -11.79 73.25 17.72
N ASP A 843 -12.20 72.58 16.65
CA ASP A 843 -11.44 71.45 16.09
C ASP A 843 -10.01 71.85 15.73
N ALA A 844 -9.83 73.01 15.10
CA ALA A 844 -8.51 73.51 14.73
C ALA A 844 -7.60 73.78 15.95
N VAL A 845 -8.17 74.20 17.07
CA VAL A 845 -7.45 74.37 18.35
C VAL A 845 -7.08 73.01 18.91
N ASP A 846 -8.05 72.09 18.99
CA ASP A 846 -7.87 70.75 19.58
C ASP A 846 -6.85 69.89 18.78
N ILE A 847 -6.71 70.11 17.47
CA ILE A 847 -5.73 69.44 16.60
C ILE A 847 -4.31 70.01 16.77
N ALA A 848 -4.18 71.28 17.10
CA ALA A 848 -2.89 71.96 17.11
C ALA A 848 -2.05 71.54 18.33
N GLY A 849 -0.81 71.12 18.08
CA GLY A 849 0.11 70.76 19.15
C GLY A 849 0.63 71.96 19.94
N THR A 850 1.35 71.70 21.04
CA THR A 850 1.97 72.75 21.86
C THR A 850 2.93 73.63 21.03
N GLY A 851 2.65 74.92 20.97
CA GLY A 851 3.37 75.91 20.16
C GLY A 851 2.92 76.00 18.71
N GLY A 852 1.84 75.30 18.33
CA GLY A 852 1.30 75.23 16.99
C GLY A 852 0.74 76.56 16.47
N ILE A 853 0.70 76.68 15.14
CA ILE A 853 0.18 77.87 14.44
C ILE A 853 -1.10 77.50 13.70
N ILE A 854 -2.18 78.22 14.00
CA ILE A 854 -3.49 78.09 13.35
C ILE A 854 -3.67 79.28 12.42
N ASN A 855 -3.53 79.08 11.11
CA ASN A 855 -3.77 80.13 10.12
C ASN A 855 -5.24 80.15 9.71
N ILE A 856 -5.91 81.28 9.86
CA ILE A 856 -7.35 81.41 9.62
C ILE A 856 -7.56 82.26 8.36
N ALA A 857 -8.09 81.63 7.31
CA ALA A 857 -8.40 82.30 6.05
C ALA A 857 -9.53 83.34 6.19
N ALA A 858 -9.75 84.15 5.15
CA ALA A 858 -10.86 85.10 5.12
C ALA A 858 -12.22 84.38 5.20
N GLY A 859 -13.09 84.77 6.13
CA GLY A 859 -14.34 84.08 6.39
C GLY A 859 -15.02 84.50 7.69
N SER A 860 -16.21 83.94 7.94
CA SER A 860 -16.99 84.13 9.18
C SER A 860 -17.12 82.80 9.90
N TYR A 861 -16.30 82.59 10.91
CA TYR A 861 -16.19 81.35 11.68
C TYR A 861 -17.10 81.44 12.89
N LEU A 862 -18.06 80.52 12.96
CA LEU A 862 -19.12 80.52 13.96
C LEU A 862 -18.93 79.33 14.90
N THR A 863 -18.59 79.58 16.16
CA THR A 863 -18.47 78.53 17.18
C THR A 863 -19.83 78.31 17.85
N ASN A 864 -20.27 77.06 17.98
CA ASN A 864 -21.57 76.73 18.60
C ASN A 864 -21.59 76.98 20.13
N GLY A 865 -20.41 77.10 20.74
CA GLY A 865 -20.19 77.42 22.14
C GLY A 865 -19.09 78.49 22.32
N THR A 866 -18.59 78.62 23.54
CA THR A 866 -17.35 79.36 23.80
C THR A 866 -16.21 78.68 23.02
N LEU A 867 -15.39 79.46 22.32
CA LEU A 867 -14.13 78.95 21.78
C LEU A 867 -13.17 78.81 22.96
N GLU A 868 -12.89 77.58 23.36
CA GLU A 868 -11.97 77.25 24.43
C GLU A 868 -10.56 77.14 23.83
N VAL A 869 -9.64 78.00 24.26
CA VAL A 869 -8.23 77.96 23.86
C VAL A 869 -7.44 77.41 25.04
N ASP A 870 -7.48 76.09 25.16
CA ASP A 870 -6.83 75.29 26.19
C ASP A 870 -5.52 74.63 25.72
N GLU A 871 -5.10 74.92 24.49
CA GLU A 871 -3.79 74.59 23.93
C GLU A 871 -2.90 75.84 23.77
N SER A 872 -1.58 75.66 23.93
CA SER A 872 -0.60 76.74 23.75
C SER A 872 -0.39 77.04 22.26
N VAL A 873 -1.26 77.85 21.65
CA VAL A 873 -1.30 78.03 20.18
C VAL A 873 -1.32 79.50 19.71
N SER A 874 -1.02 79.72 18.43
CA SER A 874 -1.14 81.02 17.77
C SER A 874 -2.23 81.02 16.69
N LEU A 875 -3.36 81.67 16.95
CA LEU A 875 -4.45 81.89 16.00
C LEU A 875 -4.16 83.16 15.18
N LEU A 876 -3.85 82.98 13.90
CA LEU A 876 -3.43 84.04 12.97
C LEU A 876 -4.46 84.21 11.84
N GLY A 877 -5.36 85.18 11.99
CA GLY A 877 -6.29 85.57 10.94
C GLY A 877 -5.64 86.32 9.79
N ALA A 878 -6.13 86.09 8.57
CA ALA A 878 -5.71 86.77 7.34
C ALA A 878 -5.89 88.31 7.38
N GLY A 879 -6.67 88.83 8.33
CA GLY A 879 -6.84 90.26 8.59
C GLY A 879 -8.17 90.58 9.26
N LYS A 880 -8.16 91.51 10.23
CA LYS A 880 -9.33 91.87 11.03
C LYS A 880 -10.53 92.43 10.25
N ASP A 881 -10.32 92.83 9.00
CA ASP A 881 -11.35 93.33 8.09
C ASP A 881 -12.02 92.20 7.27
N VAL A 882 -11.46 90.98 7.29
CA VAL A 882 -11.87 89.85 6.43
C VAL A 882 -12.05 88.53 7.18
N VAL A 883 -11.62 88.43 8.43
CA VAL A 883 -11.84 87.29 9.32
C VAL A 883 -12.75 87.71 10.47
N GLU A 884 -13.86 86.99 10.65
CA GLU A 884 -14.72 87.13 11.83
C GLU A 884 -14.75 85.81 12.61
N ILE A 885 -14.42 85.85 13.90
CA ILE A 885 -14.54 84.73 14.84
C ILE A 885 -15.67 85.10 15.82
N ARG A 886 -16.77 84.36 15.73
CA ARG A 886 -18.03 84.69 16.40
C ARG A 886 -18.54 83.50 17.20
N LYS A 887 -18.97 83.73 18.43
CA LYS A 887 -19.85 82.78 19.14
C LYS A 887 -21.27 82.86 18.61
N ALA A 888 -21.88 81.71 18.36
CA ALA A 888 -23.23 81.59 17.83
C ALA A 888 -24.29 82.20 18.74
N GLY A 889 -25.30 82.81 18.12
CA GLY A 889 -26.40 83.45 18.84
C GLY A 889 -26.01 84.76 19.52
N ALA A 890 -26.76 85.11 20.57
CA ALA A 890 -26.56 86.34 21.35
C ALA A 890 -26.12 86.02 22.78
N PRO A 891 -25.37 86.91 23.46
CA PRO A 891 -24.93 86.70 24.83
C PRO A 891 -26.09 86.33 25.77
N THR A 892 -26.03 85.14 26.37
CA THR A 892 -27.11 84.58 27.20
C THR A 892 -27.10 85.15 28.63
N GLY A 893 -25.94 85.64 29.08
CA GLY A 893 -25.71 86.17 30.41
C GLY A 893 -24.78 87.39 30.44
N THR A 894 -24.62 87.97 31.62
CA THR A 894 -23.71 89.12 31.82
C THR A 894 -22.23 88.74 31.82
N PHE A 895 -21.91 87.45 32.00
CA PHE A 895 -20.55 86.90 32.11
C PHE A 895 -20.33 85.80 31.07
N ASP A 896 -21.13 85.78 30.01
CA ASP A 896 -21.03 84.78 28.95
C ASP A 896 -19.89 85.18 28.01
N GLU A 897 -18.94 84.30 27.77
CA GLU A 897 -17.72 84.59 27.01
C GLU A 897 -17.80 84.06 25.59
N ALA A 898 -17.24 84.78 24.60
CA ALA A 898 -17.14 84.26 23.24
C ALA A 898 -15.89 83.38 23.07
N ILE A 899 -14.78 83.78 23.70
CA ILE A 899 -13.49 83.09 23.68
C ILE A 899 -12.98 83.05 25.12
N ASP A 900 -12.62 81.87 25.59
CA ASP A 900 -11.94 81.64 26.88
C ASP A 900 -10.53 81.12 26.60
N ILE A 901 -9.53 81.75 27.20
CA ILE A 901 -8.12 81.39 27.04
C ILE A 901 -7.60 80.91 28.39
N THR A 902 -7.35 79.60 28.46
CA THR A 902 -6.87 78.93 29.68
C THR A 902 -5.44 78.41 29.57
N ALA A 903 -4.90 78.27 28.35
CA ALA A 903 -3.51 77.88 28.14
C ALA A 903 -2.55 79.07 28.02
N ASP A 904 -1.36 78.90 28.59
CA ASP A 904 -0.28 79.88 28.49
C ASP A 904 0.28 79.97 27.07
N ASN A 905 0.93 81.08 26.73
CA ASN A 905 1.60 81.32 25.44
C ASN A 905 0.66 81.36 24.23
N VAL A 906 -0.57 81.83 24.43
CA VAL A 906 -1.55 81.98 23.36
C VAL A 906 -1.40 83.31 22.63
N THR A 907 -1.44 83.30 21.30
CA THR A 907 -1.55 84.51 20.48
C THR A 907 -2.82 84.48 19.65
N ILE A 908 -3.63 85.54 19.66
CA ILE A 908 -4.73 85.73 18.72
C ILE A 908 -4.49 87.03 17.95
N SER A 909 -4.46 86.95 16.63
CA SER A 909 -4.22 88.12 15.78
C SER A 909 -5.04 88.14 14.50
N GLY A 910 -5.28 89.35 13.97
CA GLY A 910 -5.78 89.51 12.60
C GLY A 910 -7.22 89.08 12.37
N ALA A 911 -8.10 89.21 13.36
CA ALA A 911 -9.51 88.85 13.27
C ALA A 911 -10.43 89.86 13.98
N GLN A 912 -11.69 89.90 13.55
CA GLN A 912 -12.78 90.50 14.29
C GLN A 912 -13.35 89.46 15.26
N LEU A 913 -13.41 89.79 16.55
CA LEU A 913 -13.87 88.87 17.58
C LEU A 913 -15.23 89.33 18.13
N GLY A 914 -16.14 88.40 18.41
CA GLY A 914 -17.44 88.79 18.93
C GLY A 914 -18.48 87.69 19.04
N TRP A 915 -19.75 88.11 18.95
CA TRP A 915 -20.88 87.21 18.77
C TRP A 915 -21.53 87.43 17.41
N GLU A 916 -22.27 86.42 16.96
CA GLU A 916 -23.05 86.46 15.72
C GLU A 916 -24.21 87.46 15.80
N ILE A 917 -24.93 87.47 16.93
CA ILE A 917 -26.14 88.28 17.11
C ILE A 917 -25.92 89.30 18.23
N HIS A 918 -25.95 90.58 17.85
CA HIS A 918 -26.06 91.70 18.79
C HIS A 918 -27.29 92.54 18.50
N THR A 919 -28.07 92.78 19.55
CA THR A 919 -29.27 93.61 19.50
C THR A 919 -29.26 94.58 20.67
N SER A 920 -30.04 95.65 20.58
CA SER A 920 -30.21 96.60 21.69
C SER A 920 -30.68 95.98 23.01
N ALA A 921 -31.23 94.76 23.00
CA ALA A 921 -31.63 94.03 24.21
C ALA A 921 -30.47 93.25 24.88
N THR A 922 -29.43 92.95 24.12
CA THR A 922 -28.25 92.18 24.52
C THR A 922 -26.99 93.06 24.60
N ASP A 923 -27.04 94.30 24.10
CA ASP A 923 -26.04 95.34 24.35
C ASP A 923 -25.64 95.35 25.84
N TYR A 924 -24.34 95.46 26.09
CA TYR A 924 -23.75 95.47 27.44
C TYR A 924 -23.78 94.14 28.21
N ARG A 925 -23.99 93.02 27.51
CA ARG A 925 -23.83 91.66 28.03
C ARG A 925 -22.62 90.95 27.40
N GLY A 926 -22.15 89.91 28.08
CA GLY A 926 -21.02 89.07 27.65
C GLY A 926 -19.63 89.71 27.57
N TYR A 927 -18.61 88.85 27.54
CA TYR A 927 -17.21 89.18 27.25
C TYR A 927 -16.84 88.62 25.88
N VAL A 928 -16.01 89.33 25.12
CA VAL A 928 -15.52 88.77 23.86
C VAL A 928 -14.39 87.80 24.13
N VAL A 929 -13.37 88.24 24.86
CA VAL A 929 -12.25 87.41 25.31
C VAL A 929 -12.18 87.46 26.82
N TYR A 930 -12.13 86.30 27.45
CA TYR A 930 -11.68 86.12 28.82
C TYR A 930 -10.36 85.36 28.82
N THR A 931 -9.43 85.74 29.70
CA THR A 931 -8.17 85.03 29.85
C THR A 931 -7.71 85.02 31.31
N ALA A 932 -7.25 83.87 31.77
CA ALA A 932 -6.50 83.73 33.01
C ALA A 932 -5.06 83.24 32.78
N ALA A 933 -4.64 83.14 31.51
CA ALA A 933 -3.42 82.49 31.11
C ALA A 933 -2.26 83.46 30.88
N ASP A 934 -1.05 83.00 31.22
CA ASP A 934 0.17 83.78 31.10
C ASP A 934 0.62 83.88 29.63
N PHE A 935 1.32 84.97 29.29
CA PHE A 935 1.84 85.22 27.94
C PHE A 935 0.77 85.28 26.84
N THR A 936 -0.47 85.62 27.19
CA THR A 936 -1.54 85.88 26.21
C THR A 936 -1.22 87.13 25.37
N THR A 937 -1.28 87.02 24.05
CA THR A 937 -1.08 88.15 23.12
C THR A 937 -2.31 88.35 22.24
N LEU A 938 -2.98 89.49 22.37
CA LEU A 938 -4.13 89.90 21.57
C LEU A 938 -3.73 91.07 20.67
N ASN A 939 -3.38 90.78 19.41
CA ASN A 939 -2.74 91.77 18.52
C ASN A 939 -3.54 92.00 17.22
N ASN A 940 -3.70 93.24 16.76
CA ASN A 940 -4.33 93.54 15.48
C ASN A 940 -5.75 92.96 15.32
N LEU A 941 -6.58 93.11 16.35
CA LEU A 941 -7.96 92.62 16.38
C LEU A 941 -8.99 93.74 16.14
N LEU A 942 -10.23 93.38 15.81
CA LEU A 942 -11.37 94.29 15.76
C LEU A 942 -12.46 93.82 16.73
N PHE A 943 -12.92 94.74 17.59
CA PHE A 943 -14.06 94.56 18.48
C PHE A 943 -15.15 95.55 18.08
N GLY A 944 -16.01 95.13 17.17
CA GLY A 944 -16.94 96.01 16.43
C GLY A 944 -18.31 96.26 17.05
N ASP A 945 -18.79 95.38 17.95
CA ASP A 945 -20.16 95.43 18.48
C ASP A 945 -20.25 95.84 19.97
N ASN A 946 -21.47 95.90 20.49
CA ASN A 946 -21.76 96.43 21.82
C ASN A 946 -21.68 95.37 22.93
N TYR A 947 -20.54 95.30 23.62
CA TYR A 947 -20.29 94.29 24.65
C TYR A 947 -20.37 94.83 26.07
N ARG A 948 -20.37 93.94 27.08
CA ARG A 948 -20.08 94.37 28.45
C ARG A 948 -18.62 94.83 28.56
N SER A 949 -17.71 94.01 28.03
CA SER A 949 -16.28 94.25 27.86
C SER A 949 -15.78 93.44 26.66
N ALA A 950 -14.79 93.96 25.93
CA ALA A 950 -14.14 93.19 24.88
C ALA A 950 -13.15 92.19 25.50
N VAL A 951 -12.16 92.68 26.25
CA VAL A 951 -11.13 91.84 26.88
C VAL A 951 -11.27 91.91 28.40
N VAL A 952 -11.40 90.75 29.04
CA VAL A 952 -11.37 90.58 30.49
C VAL A 952 -10.22 89.66 30.83
N PHE A 953 -9.38 90.07 31.79
CA PHE A 953 -8.28 89.22 32.27
C PHE A 953 -8.33 89.09 33.80
N GLU A 954 -7.97 87.91 34.31
CA GLU A 954 -7.90 87.60 35.74
C GLU A 954 -6.62 86.83 36.05
N GLY A 955 -5.69 87.42 36.81
CA GLY A 955 -4.45 86.74 37.22
C GLY A 955 -3.41 86.45 36.13
N ALA A 956 -3.67 86.78 34.86
CA ALA A 956 -2.75 86.56 33.74
C ALA A 956 -1.51 87.45 33.80
N ASP A 957 -0.31 86.85 33.76
CA ASP A 957 0.98 87.55 33.68
C ASP A 957 1.44 87.72 32.22
N ASN A 958 2.13 88.81 31.91
CA ASN A 958 2.70 89.11 30.58
C ASN A 958 1.67 89.20 29.44
N LEU A 959 0.42 89.61 29.75
CA LEU A 959 -0.61 89.85 28.74
C LEU A 959 -0.28 91.07 27.87
N GLU A 960 -0.29 90.89 26.55
CA GLU A 960 -0.21 91.95 25.54
C GLU A 960 -1.58 92.16 24.88
N VAL A 961 -2.04 93.41 24.80
CA VAL A 961 -3.15 93.82 23.94
C VAL A 961 -2.69 94.98 23.07
N SER A 962 -2.53 94.75 21.77
CA SER A 962 -1.92 95.76 20.90
C SER A 962 -2.49 95.86 19.49
N ASP A 963 -2.29 97.01 18.85
CA ASP A 963 -2.65 97.29 17.45
C ASP A 963 -4.14 97.00 17.09
N SER A 964 -5.01 96.89 18.10
CA SER A 964 -6.40 96.48 17.97
C SER A 964 -7.35 97.68 17.95
N ILE A 965 -8.52 97.50 17.33
CA ILE A 965 -9.56 98.52 17.18
C ILE A 965 -10.77 98.13 18.02
N PHE A 966 -11.27 99.06 18.82
CA PHE A 966 -12.48 98.92 19.62
C PHE A 966 -13.50 99.95 19.12
N GLU A 967 -14.58 99.51 18.47
CA GLU A 967 -15.56 100.38 17.79
C GLU A 967 -16.96 100.38 18.41
N GLY A 968 -17.32 99.34 19.16
CA GLY A 968 -18.65 99.27 19.78
C GLY A 968 -18.80 100.06 21.08
N THR A 969 -20.00 100.03 21.64
CA THR A 969 -20.29 100.62 22.96
C THR A 969 -20.11 99.61 24.09
N TYR A 970 -19.45 100.01 25.17
CA TYR A 970 -19.07 99.09 26.24
C TYR A 970 -19.78 99.40 27.56
N GLY A 971 -20.45 98.39 28.12
CA GLY A 971 -21.24 98.50 29.35
C GLY A 971 -20.38 98.78 30.58
N ARG A 972 -19.10 98.42 30.50
CA ARG A 972 -18.02 98.74 31.45
C ARG A 972 -16.88 99.43 30.71
N ALA A 973 -15.70 98.81 30.70
CA ALA A 973 -14.55 99.20 29.89
C ALA A 973 -14.35 98.17 28.78
N ALA A 974 -13.71 98.58 27.69
CA ALA A 974 -13.38 97.68 26.58
C ALA A 974 -12.32 96.66 27.01
N ILE A 975 -11.25 97.12 27.65
CA ILE A 975 -10.25 96.25 28.29
C ILE A 975 -10.36 96.40 29.80
N ARG A 976 -10.51 95.32 30.55
CA ARG A 976 -10.56 95.41 32.01
C ARG A 976 -9.98 94.22 32.76
N ASP A 977 -9.59 94.51 33.98
CA ASP A 977 -9.36 93.50 35.01
C ASP A 977 -10.69 92.91 35.51
N GLY A 978 -10.66 91.62 35.84
CA GLY A 978 -11.77 90.88 36.42
C GLY A 978 -11.87 91.03 37.94
N ASN A 979 -12.49 90.04 38.59
CA ASN A 979 -12.80 90.09 40.03
C ASN A 979 -11.73 89.45 40.91
N SER A 980 -10.89 88.57 40.35
CA SER A 980 -9.92 87.76 41.11
C SER A 980 -8.54 88.41 41.28
N GLY A 981 -8.34 89.63 40.75
CA GLY A 981 -7.12 90.41 40.87
C GLY A 981 -6.29 90.45 39.59
N SER A 982 -5.48 91.50 39.45
CA SER A 982 -4.59 91.69 38.31
C SER A 982 -3.35 90.78 38.41
N GLY A 983 -2.92 90.19 37.29
CA GLY A 983 -1.55 89.68 37.12
C GLY A 983 -0.51 90.81 36.97
N GLU A 984 0.67 90.48 36.44
CA GLU A 984 1.84 91.34 36.32
C GLU A 984 2.29 91.52 34.86
N ASN A 985 2.96 92.63 34.55
CA ASN A 985 3.64 92.92 33.27
C ASN A 985 2.72 93.04 32.04
N PHE A 986 1.65 93.84 32.15
CA PHE A 986 0.77 94.13 31.02
C PHE A 986 1.38 95.08 30.00
N LEU A 987 1.20 94.77 28.71
CA LEU A 987 1.49 95.67 27.59
C LEU A 987 0.22 95.99 26.80
N ILE A 988 -0.39 97.14 27.08
CA ILE A 988 -1.56 97.61 26.33
C ILE A 988 -1.14 98.79 25.47
N THR A 989 -0.95 98.59 24.17
CA THR A 989 -0.25 99.59 23.34
C THR A 989 -0.77 99.70 21.93
N ARG A 990 -0.76 100.90 21.32
CA ARG A 990 -1.14 101.13 19.92
C ARG A 990 -2.57 100.70 19.56
N ASN A 991 -3.45 100.56 20.54
CA ASN A 991 -4.87 100.31 20.31
C ASN A 991 -5.60 101.61 19.93
N GLU A 992 -6.64 101.46 19.11
CA GLU A 992 -7.54 102.52 18.69
C GLU A 992 -8.93 102.31 19.30
N PHE A 993 -9.42 103.32 20.04
CA PHE A 993 -10.76 103.32 20.61
C PHE A 993 -11.62 104.34 19.84
N ARG A 994 -12.58 103.83 19.08
CA ARG A 994 -13.56 104.58 18.28
C ARG A 994 -14.91 104.53 19.02
N GLU A 995 -15.72 105.58 18.89
CA GLU A 995 -16.94 105.87 19.68
C GLU A 995 -16.70 106.33 21.15
N ASP A 996 -17.67 107.06 21.74
CA ASP A 996 -17.53 107.80 23.01
C ASP A 996 -18.26 107.17 24.22
N HIS A 997 -18.77 105.94 24.10
CA HIS A 997 -19.53 105.26 25.16
C HIS A 997 -18.75 104.15 25.87
N PHE A 998 -17.91 104.55 26.83
CA PHE A 998 -17.32 103.68 27.84
C PHE A 998 -17.77 104.10 29.24
N ARG A 999 -18.60 103.29 29.90
CA ARG A 999 -19.12 103.66 31.24
C ARG A 999 -18.01 103.83 32.27
N TRP A 1000 -16.94 103.03 32.17
CA TRP A 1000 -15.80 103.03 33.10
C TRP A 1000 -14.50 103.53 32.44
N GLY A 1001 -14.60 104.17 31.27
CA GLY A 1001 -13.45 104.50 30.43
C GLY A 1001 -13.00 103.34 29.54
N PRO A 1002 -12.15 103.59 28.54
CA PRO A 1002 -11.75 102.58 27.55
C PRO A 1002 -10.96 101.41 28.16
N ILE A 1003 -10.18 101.68 29.22
CA ILE A 1003 -9.36 100.70 29.94
C ILE A 1003 -9.61 100.86 31.44
N SER A 1004 -9.89 99.75 32.16
CA SER A 1004 -10.12 99.75 33.61
C SER A 1004 -9.33 98.62 34.29
N ILE A 1005 -8.23 98.95 34.98
CA ILE A 1005 -7.31 97.98 35.62
C ILE A 1005 -7.31 98.16 37.14
N GLY A 1006 -7.37 97.06 37.89
CA GLY A 1006 -7.32 97.01 39.35
C GLY A 1006 -8.53 96.27 39.98
N PRO A 1007 -8.38 95.68 41.18
CA PRO A 1007 -9.42 94.90 41.83
C PRO A 1007 -10.67 95.76 42.11
N GLN A 1008 -11.84 95.19 41.83
CA GLN A 1008 -13.11 95.91 41.97
C GLN A 1008 -13.54 96.01 43.44
N GLY A 1009 -13.89 97.21 43.86
CA GLY A 1009 -14.54 97.43 45.15
C GLY A 1009 -15.94 96.82 45.22
N THR A 1010 -16.51 96.75 46.43
CA THR A 1010 -17.88 96.28 46.71
C THR A 1010 -18.98 97.02 45.92
N PHE A 1011 -18.67 98.16 45.28
CA PHE A 1011 -19.56 98.95 44.43
C PHE A 1011 -19.13 99.03 42.95
N GLY A 1012 -18.12 98.26 42.53
CA GLY A 1012 -17.62 98.25 41.14
C GLY A 1012 -16.78 99.48 40.77
N ASP A 1013 -16.21 100.17 41.76
CA ASP A 1013 -15.21 101.23 41.59
C ASP A 1013 -13.77 100.65 41.64
N PRO A 1014 -12.85 101.09 40.75
CA PRO A 1014 -11.50 100.54 40.70
C PRO A 1014 -10.64 101.03 41.88
N PHE A 1015 -10.01 100.09 42.62
CA PHE A 1015 -8.98 100.42 43.61
C PHE A 1015 -7.60 100.48 42.96
N ASN A 1016 -6.90 101.62 43.15
CA ASN A 1016 -5.54 101.84 42.66
C ASN A 1016 -4.53 101.13 43.60
N ASN A 1017 -4.26 99.84 43.34
CA ASN A 1017 -3.07 99.14 43.83
C ASN A 1017 -2.11 98.87 42.65
N ALA A 1018 -0.85 98.62 42.99
CA ALA A 1018 0.32 98.78 42.12
C ALA A 1018 0.19 98.11 40.74
N PHE A 1019 -0.03 98.96 39.74
CA PHE A 1019 0.09 98.64 38.32
C PHE A 1019 1.58 98.46 37.95
N SER A 1020 1.93 97.31 37.35
CA SER A 1020 3.23 97.06 36.70
C SER A 1020 2.97 96.77 35.22
N GLY A 1021 3.23 97.76 34.36
CA GLY A 1021 3.00 97.60 32.92
C GLY A 1021 3.19 98.89 32.13
N VAL A 1022 3.02 98.81 30.81
CA VAL A 1022 3.07 99.96 29.90
C VAL A 1022 1.72 100.08 29.21
N ILE A 1023 1.04 101.20 29.43
CA ILE A 1023 -0.20 101.56 28.73
C ILE A 1023 0.11 102.72 27.79
N SER A 1024 -0.12 102.53 26.49
CA SER A 1024 -0.19 103.61 25.51
C SER A 1024 -1.44 103.45 24.65
N TYR A 1025 -2.25 104.49 24.53
CA TYR A 1025 -3.46 104.46 23.71
C TYR A 1025 -3.54 105.72 22.86
N ASN A 1026 -4.04 105.57 21.64
CA ASN A 1026 -4.42 106.69 20.79
C ASN A 1026 -5.94 106.83 20.87
N TYR A 1027 -6.40 107.92 21.50
CA TYR A 1027 -7.82 108.27 21.53
C TYR A 1027 -8.10 109.26 20.40
N PHE A 1028 -8.78 108.81 19.34
CA PHE A 1028 -9.23 109.69 18.26
C PHE A 1028 -10.69 110.10 18.45
N GLY A 1029 -11.06 110.50 19.67
CA GLY A 1029 -12.33 111.19 19.93
C GLY A 1029 -12.17 112.70 19.77
N ASN A 1030 -12.95 113.29 18.85
CA ASN A 1030 -13.11 114.74 18.72
C ASN A 1030 -13.60 115.36 20.05
N GLY A 1031 -12.69 115.80 20.92
CA GLY A 1031 -13.04 116.68 22.04
C GLY A 1031 -12.46 116.25 23.39
N LEU A 1032 -11.40 116.96 23.76
CA LEU A 1032 -10.71 116.95 25.04
C LEU A 1032 -11.63 117.35 26.21
N ILE A 1033 -11.80 116.49 27.23
CA ILE A 1033 -12.01 116.92 28.63
C ILE A 1033 -11.32 115.92 29.57
N ALA A 1034 -10.35 116.41 30.33
CA ALA A 1034 -9.68 115.68 31.41
C ALA A 1034 -10.63 115.41 32.59
N GLY A 1035 -10.53 114.21 33.15
CA GLY A 1035 -11.12 113.80 34.43
C GLY A 1035 -10.39 112.58 34.96
#